data_AF-A0A5R8WHR8-F1
#
_entry.id   AF-A0A5R8WHR8-F1
#
_cell.length_a   1.000
_cell.length_b   1.000
_cell.length_c   1.000
_cell.angle_alpha   90.00
_cell.angle_beta   90.00
_cell.angle_gamma   90.00
#
_symmetry.space_group_name_H-M   'P 1'
#
loop_
_entity.id
_entity.type
_entity.pdbx_description
1 polymer ?
#
loop_
_entity_poly.entity_id
_entity_poly.type
_entity_poly.pdbx_seq_one_letter_code
_entity_poly.pdbx_strand_id
1 'polypeptide(L)'
;MPNTLPHSRLLTPKAPGTPRHWGLLLVLLLLTGPAKSWAQAINARFFGVNYWYPGASLTPLQANLKEADLKWMRIGGKLYDDTWTAPSQYDAAIQYAKATGCEPVVQVPITLTAAQLDQFITYFNTTKGYNITYWSIGNEADPADNGATTSVNEPLAWSAGTFQNPKGYTYATWVAQFKVLATRLKTTAPGSKLVGPDFRLFYQQVISDYYKKFLEDVGVQKVGAVPMLDYLAFHFYGDKTESELEARFDALQALIDAANVTRTGLGIGSPALRLALMEVNAEAGSGSGQLKPWDFRAGQFVALMAKQVMKRSGLAVTPWSIYESSGSQGSTDFSLFNPGGSRRSTMQHLALLSQHRRDNVMNGAQSGETDHVVFLGMRGQMGAAAGYTVLLMNLQAATSYTYRASLDNLYHGAEQVRIKLEGYAGLTTQLNGTLAPRSTHLYNLDAQGKVLSQLVYAEGDAAPVEQQTFHAVDKLTGGYLRPLDGLSTSNLVQDTSPDLALSSFEWLLQPAEPGYFYLVNKYTARALRPTGTSAEYNLDGRPIGQIVLDASNRYDYVSQWQLQSSGDADYYWLKNRSSGKYLRPQSGSTADNAAIVQNVLDPSLSSFKWRLNAQGFVPAPVARGSSSAAAEAVDATEVQLYPNPAQAAVTVTTGAESAELILRDLTGKVCRRQTTGRRAQLDLRGLPAGVYTLTVSTAAGQAHRRVVKQ
;
A
#
# COMPACT_ATOMS: atom_id res chain seq x y z
N MET A 1 32.94 76.77 52.67
CA MET A 1 32.95 78.18 52.22
C MET A 1 32.71 78.19 50.70
N PRO A 2 31.98 79.19 50.17
CA PRO A 2 30.62 78.99 49.63
C PRO A 2 30.43 79.38 48.15
N ASN A 3 29.24 79.02 47.63
CA ASN A 3 28.27 79.78 46.79
C ASN A 3 28.66 81.22 46.36
N THR A 4 28.22 81.85 45.26
CA THR A 4 27.26 81.69 44.14
C THR A 4 27.28 83.06 43.42
N LEU A 5 26.80 83.20 42.16
CA LEU A 5 26.17 84.43 41.59
C LEU A 5 25.71 84.18 40.10
N PRO A 6 24.83 84.98 39.44
CA PRO A 6 23.40 84.65 39.35
C PRO A 6 22.70 84.81 37.96
N HIS A 7 21.40 84.43 37.94
CA HIS A 7 20.20 85.00 37.27
C HIS A 7 20.06 85.25 35.74
N SER A 8 19.03 84.58 35.16
CA SER A 8 17.77 85.14 34.57
C SER A 8 17.42 84.96 33.07
N ARG A 9 16.21 84.37 32.89
CA ARG A 9 15.06 84.68 31.99
C ARG A 9 15.13 84.64 30.43
N LEU A 10 14.31 83.70 29.92
CA LEU A 10 13.16 83.81 28.97
C LEU A 10 13.35 84.00 27.44
N LEU A 11 12.64 83.09 26.75
CA LEU A 11 11.87 83.19 25.49
C LEU A 11 12.49 82.79 24.12
N THR A 12 11.62 82.13 23.36
CA THR A 12 11.71 81.30 22.13
C THR A 12 11.98 82.07 20.84
N PRO A 13 12.43 81.41 19.73
CA PRO A 13 11.49 80.96 18.69
C PRO A 13 11.85 79.70 17.85
N LYS A 14 10.78 79.09 17.31
CA LYS A 14 10.56 78.32 16.05
C LYS A 14 11.42 77.11 15.61
N ALA A 15 10.67 76.07 15.18
CA ALA A 15 11.05 74.72 14.72
C ALA A 15 11.77 74.66 13.35
N PRO A 16 12.34 73.49 12.95
CA PRO A 16 11.54 72.42 12.36
C PRO A 16 11.99 70.97 12.71
N GLY A 17 11.11 69.99 12.50
CA GLY A 17 11.51 68.60 12.23
C GLY A 17 11.12 67.54 13.26
N THR A 18 10.03 66.83 12.95
CA THR A 18 9.57 65.51 13.46
C THR A 18 10.64 64.39 13.43
N PRO A 19 10.43 63.18 14.02
CA PRO A 19 9.21 62.64 14.63
C PRO A 19 9.37 61.99 16.03
N ARG A 20 8.21 61.83 16.68
CA ARG A 20 7.97 61.10 17.92
C ARG A 20 8.09 59.59 17.69
N HIS A 21 8.88 58.91 18.53
CA HIS A 21 8.81 57.46 18.73
C HIS A 21 7.59 57.10 19.58
N TRP A 22 6.44 56.97 18.94
CA TRP A 22 5.31 56.17 19.41
C TRP A 22 4.94 55.22 18.29
N GLY A 23 5.17 53.92 18.48
CA GLY A 23 4.79 52.90 17.50
C GLY A 23 5.80 51.77 17.36
N LEU A 24 6.10 51.05 18.44
CA LEU A 24 6.75 49.74 18.31
C LEU A 24 6.22 48.73 19.34
N LEU A 25 4.89 48.71 19.49
CA LEU A 25 4.20 47.68 20.29
C LEU A 25 3.00 47.04 19.55
N LEU A 26 3.02 47.06 18.21
CA LEU A 26 1.90 46.52 17.40
C LEU A 26 2.36 45.82 16.11
N VAL A 27 3.56 45.21 16.12
CA VAL A 27 4.09 44.41 14.98
C VAL A 27 4.49 42.98 15.38
N LEU A 28 4.41 42.60 16.66
CA LEU A 28 4.71 41.23 17.13
C LEU A 28 3.48 40.33 17.33
N LEU A 29 2.28 40.77 16.93
CA LEU A 29 1.01 40.03 17.13
C LEU A 29 0.28 39.68 15.83
N LEU A 30 0.94 39.72 14.67
CA LEU A 30 0.35 39.37 13.36
C LEU A 30 1.11 38.28 12.57
N LEU A 31 2.00 37.53 13.23
CA LEU A 31 2.66 36.35 12.64
C LEU A 31 2.22 35.01 13.26
N THR A 32 1.08 34.97 13.95
CA THR A 32 0.36 33.73 14.20
C THR A 32 -0.64 33.49 13.06
N GLY A 33 -0.14 33.41 11.82
CA GLY A 33 -0.87 32.67 10.81
C GLY A 33 -1.00 31.22 11.31
N PRO A 34 -2.10 30.50 11.03
CA PRO A 34 -2.17 29.08 11.36
C PRO A 34 -0.92 28.43 10.78
N ALA A 35 -0.12 27.79 11.63
CA ALA A 35 1.02 27.01 11.18
C ALA A 35 0.50 26.15 10.04
N LYS A 36 0.95 26.42 8.80
CA LYS A 36 0.55 25.63 7.63
C LYS A 36 0.78 24.19 8.03
N SER A 37 -0.29 23.39 8.11
CA SER A 37 -0.20 22.01 8.55
C SER A 37 0.63 21.27 7.51
N TRP A 38 1.93 21.18 7.73
CA TRP A 38 2.81 20.41 6.87
C TRP A 38 2.30 18.97 6.90
N ALA A 39 2.10 18.38 5.71
CA ALA A 39 1.79 16.96 5.55
C ALA A 39 2.60 16.08 6.52
N GLN A 40 1.93 15.13 7.17
CA GLN A 40 2.53 14.38 8.27
C GLN A 40 3.55 13.35 7.75
N ALA A 41 4.81 13.45 8.19
CA ALA A 41 5.85 12.49 7.81
C ALA A 41 5.50 11.05 8.23
N ILE A 42 5.60 10.13 7.28
CA ILE A 42 5.42 8.69 7.46
C ILE A 42 6.77 8.09 7.84
N ASN A 43 6.77 7.13 8.78
CA ASN A 43 7.99 6.39 9.09
C ASN A 43 8.50 5.67 7.82
N ALA A 44 9.78 5.83 7.47
CA ALA A 44 10.36 5.16 6.30
C ALA A 44 10.25 3.62 6.38
N ARG A 45 10.08 3.06 7.58
CA ARG A 45 9.90 1.64 7.86
C ARG A 45 8.46 1.24 8.21
N PHE A 46 7.46 2.06 7.93
CA PHE A 46 6.13 1.94 8.55
C PHE A 46 5.45 0.55 8.53
N PHE A 47 5.49 -0.20 7.43
CA PHE A 47 4.73 -1.45 7.31
C PHE A 47 5.47 -2.65 7.91
N GLY A 48 4.76 -3.51 8.63
CA GLY A 48 5.32 -4.77 9.10
C GLY A 48 4.29 -5.88 9.28
N VAL A 49 4.67 -6.91 10.02
CA VAL A 49 3.85 -8.11 10.24
C VAL A 49 4.20 -8.79 11.57
N ASN A 50 3.27 -9.56 12.11
CA ASN A 50 3.50 -10.42 13.27
C ASN A 50 4.03 -11.83 12.89
N TYR A 51 5.09 -12.23 13.58
CA TYR A 51 5.62 -13.58 13.64
C TYR A 51 5.29 -14.16 15.02
N TRP A 52 4.25 -14.99 15.08
CA TRP A 52 3.74 -15.50 16.35
C TRP A 52 4.06 -16.97 16.60
N TYR A 53 4.25 -17.77 15.53
CA TYR A 53 4.48 -19.20 15.65
C TYR A 53 5.74 -19.63 14.90
N PRO A 54 6.77 -20.11 15.61
CA PRO A 54 8.04 -20.52 15.01
C PRO A 54 8.03 -21.94 14.44
N GLY A 55 7.01 -22.75 14.71
CA GLY A 55 6.92 -24.12 14.22
C GLY A 55 6.40 -24.26 12.77
N ALA A 56 5.92 -23.18 12.15
CA ALA A 56 5.48 -23.21 10.76
C ALA A 56 6.67 -23.04 9.80
N SER A 57 6.75 -23.85 8.74
CA SER A 57 7.74 -23.63 7.67
C SER A 57 7.32 -22.43 6.82
N LEU A 58 7.83 -21.24 7.16
CA LEU A 58 7.53 -19.98 6.45
C LEU A 58 8.46 -19.71 5.25
N THR A 59 9.51 -20.52 5.04
CA THR A 59 10.48 -20.35 3.96
C THR A 59 9.85 -20.12 2.58
N PRO A 60 8.78 -20.84 2.16
CA PRO A 60 8.14 -20.59 0.86
C PRO A 60 7.51 -19.19 0.72
N LEU A 61 7.21 -18.52 1.84
CA LEU A 61 6.57 -17.20 1.87
C LEU A 61 7.58 -16.05 1.94
N GLN A 62 8.86 -16.32 2.24
CA GLN A 62 9.89 -15.32 2.46
C GLN A 62 10.03 -14.35 1.28
N ALA A 63 10.01 -14.87 0.05
CA ALA A 63 10.11 -14.04 -1.14
C ALA A 63 8.90 -13.11 -1.31
N ASN A 64 7.70 -13.55 -0.90
CA ASN A 64 6.49 -12.72 -0.97
C ASN A 64 6.54 -11.58 0.04
N LEU A 65 7.03 -11.85 1.26
CA LEU A 65 7.18 -10.81 2.28
C LEU A 65 8.21 -9.74 1.88
N LYS A 66 9.32 -10.16 1.26
CA LYS A 66 10.33 -9.23 0.71
C LYS A 66 9.74 -8.32 -0.36
N GLU A 67 8.97 -8.89 -1.28
CA GLU A 67 8.38 -8.15 -2.39
C GLU A 67 7.37 -7.11 -1.92
N ALA A 68 6.59 -7.41 -0.88
CA ALA A 68 5.72 -6.43 -0.24
C ALA A 68 6.47 -5.41 0.62
N ASP A 69 7.79 -5.35 0.56
CA ASP A 69 8.62 -4.30 1.18
C ASP A 69 8.31 -4.06 2.67
N LEU A 70 7.98 -5.13 3.41
CA LEU A 70 7.73 -5.03 4.84
C LEU A 70 9.04 -4.76 5.59
N LYS A 71 8.99 -3.89 6.60
CA LYS A 71 10.18 -3.36 7.29
C LYS A 71 10.20 -3.67 8.78
N TRP A 72 9.08 -4.06 9.38
CA TRP A 72 9.03 -4.57 10.75
C TRP A 72 8.58 -6.02 10.79
N MET A 73 9.14 -6.77 11.74
CA MET A 73 8.60 -8.04 12.16
C MET A 73 8.50 -8.08 13.68
N ARG A 74 7.27 -8.06 14.20
CA ARG A 74 7.05 -8.29 15.63
C ARG A 74 7.18 -9.77 15.91
N ILE A 75 8.08 -10.12 16.83
CA ILE A 75 8.30 -11.48 17.30
C ILE A 75 7.69 -11.53 18.70
N GLY A 76 6.44 -11.97 18.78
CA GLY A 76 5.62 -11.80 19.97
C GLY A 76 4.28 -12.53 19.92
N GLY A 77 3.38 -12.16 20.82
CA GLY A 77 2.13 -12.86 21.08
C GLY A 77 2.19 -13.71 22.35
N LYS A 78 1.05 -14.33 22.69
CA LYS A 78 0.85 -15.10 23.93
C LYS A 78 1.91 -16.18 24.17
N LEU A 79 2.29 -16.93 23.13
CA LEU A 79 3.25 -18.04 23.26
C LEU A 79 4.62 -17.57 23.79
N TYR A 80 5.09 -16.42 23.30
CA TYR A 80 6.36 -15.83 23.70
C TYR A 80 6.33 -15.35 25.15
N ASP A 81 5.20 -14.84 25.63
CA ASP A 81 5.08 -14.38 27.01
C ASP A 81 4.89 -15.54 28.02
N ASP A 82 4.32 -16.66 27.57
CA ASP A 82 3.99 -17.79 28.46
C ASP A 82 5.09 -18.85 28.54
N THR A 83 5.77 -19.14 27.43
CA THR A 83 6.58 -20.37 27.32
C THR A 83 8.05 -20.11 26.96
N TRP A 84 8.42 -18.91 26.52
CA TRP A 84 9.74 -18.63 25.96
C TRP A 84 10.65 -17.94 26.97
N THR A 85 11.38 -18.76 27.73
CA THR A 85 12.22 -18.30 28.84
C THR A 85 13.72 -18.33 28.52
N ALA A 86 14.12 -18.83 27.35
CA ALA A 86 15.50 -18.87 26.91
C ALA A 86 15.71 -18.09 25.58
N PRO A 87 16.78 -17.30 25.46
CA PRO A 87 16.98 -16.46 24.28
C PRO A 87 17.23 -17.26 23.00
N SER A 88 17.82 -18.45 23.07
CA SER A 88 18.05 -19.31 21.89
C SER A 88 16.77 -19.72 21.16
N GLN A 89 15.62 -19.71 21.84
CA GLN A 89 14.33 -20.01 21.22
C GLN A 89 14.00 -19.00 20.10
N TYR A 90 14.49 -17.76 20.19
CA TYR A 90 14.22 -16.66 19.25
C TYR A 90 15.06 -16.69 17.98
N ASP A 91 16.10 -17.53 17.91
CA ASP A 91 17.07 -17.51 16.81
C ASP A 91 16.39 -17.63 15.43
N ALA A 92 15.47 -18.59 15.26
CA ALA A 92 14.78 -18.80 13.99
C ALA A 92 13.95 -17.59 13.56
N ALA A 93 13.18 -17.00 14.48
CA ALA A 93 12.32 -15.86 14.19
C ALA A 93 13.14 -14.60 13.87
N ILE A 94 14.20 -14.32 14.63
CA ILE A 94 15.09 -13.17 14.40
C ILE A 94 15.82 -13.31 13.07
N GLN A 95 16.36 -14.51 12.78
CA GLN A 95 17.02 -14.77 11.51
C GLN A 95 16.04 -14.64 10.34
N TYR A 96 14.82 -15.12 10.49
CA TYR A 96 13.78 -14.97 9.46
C TYR A 96 13.46 -13.49 9.20
N ALA A 97 13.26 -12.69 10.27
CA ALA A 97 13.04 -11.25 10.15
C ALA A 97 14.18 -10.55 9.40
N LYS A 98 15.44 -10.79 9.80
CA LYS A 98 16.60 -10.20 9.12
C LYS A 98 16.72 -10.70 7.68
N ALA A 99 16.43 -11.97 7.43
CA ALA A 99 16.47 -12.56 6.10
C ALA A 99 15.37 -12.04 5.18
N THR A 100 14.24 -11.50 5.68
CA THR A 100 13.23 -10.77 4.90
C THR A 100 13.52 -9.27 4.77
N GLY A 101 14.59 -8.77 5.37
CA GLY A 101 14.91 -7.34 5.40
C GLY A 101 14.10 -6.54 6.44
N CYS A 102 13.41 -7.23 7.35
CA CYS A 102 12.68 -6.61 8.45
C CYS A 102 13.60 -6.33 9.63
N GLU A 103 13.31 -5.25 10.35
CA GLU A 103 13.83 -5.01 11.69
C GLU A 103 12.96 -5.76 12.71
N PRO A 104 13.55 -6.63 13.56
CA PRO A 104 12.80 -7.35 14.57
C PRO A 104 12.42 -6.44 15.73
N VAL A 105 11.16 -6.56 16.19
CA VAL A 105 10.72 -6.10 17.50
C VAL A 105 10.56 -7.33 18.39
N VAL A 106 11.46 -7.51 19.35
CA VAL A 106 11.55 -8.74 20.17
C VAL A 106 10.78 -8.58 21.46
N GLN A 107 9.71 -9.35 21.63
CA GLN A 107 8.96 -9.42 22.88
C GLN A 107 9.62 -10.41 23.86
N VAL A 108 9.86 -9.98 25.09
CA VAL A 108 10.32 -10.86 26.19
C VAL A 108 9.21 -11.05 27.23
N PRO A 109 9.20 -12.16 27.98
CA PRO A 109 8.19 -12.39 29.00
C PRO A 109 8.20 -11.32 30.12
N ILE A 110 7.03 -10.94 30.62
CA ILE A 110 6.92 -10.05 31.79
C ILE A 110 7.44 -10.70 33.07
N THR A 111 7.44 -12.03 33.13
CA THR A 111 7.84 -12.84 34.29
C THR A 111 9.35 -12.99 34.45
N LEU A 112 10.15 -12.48 33.50
CA LEU A 112 11.61 -12.51 33.62
C LEU A 112 12.08 -11.73 34.85
N THR A 113 13.17 -12.19 35.44
CA THR A 113 13.98 -11.37 36.35
C THR A 113 14.90 -10.43 35.56
N ALA A 114 15.42 -9.39 36.21
CA ALA A 114 16.41 -8.50 35.60
C ALA A 114 17.66 -9.25 35.12
N ALA A 115 18.12 -10.26 35.87
CA ALA A 115 19.27 -11.07 35.49
C ALA A 115 19.00 -11.94 34.26
N GLN A 116 17.80 -12.50 34.13
CA GLN A 116 17.41 -13.24 32.92
C GLN A 116 17.30 -12.30 31.72
N LEU A 117 16.77 -11.09 31.89
CA LEU A 117 16.76 -10.11 30.81
C LEU A 117 18.18 -9.75 30.33
N ASP A 118 19.15 -9.61 31.23
CA ASP A 118 20.56 -9.41 30.85
C ASP A 118 21.12 -10.57 30.02
N GLN A 119 20.70 -11.82 30.29
CA GLN A 119 21.06 -12.97 29.45
C GLN A 119 20.51 -12.83 28.03
N PHE A 120 19.26 -12.37 27.87
CA PHE A 120 18.67 -12.13 26.55
C PHE A 120 19.41 -11.04 25.77
N ILE A 121 19.66 -9.89 26.42
CA ILE A 121 20.38 -8.76 25.81
C ILE A 121 21.78 -9.19 25.38
N THR A 122 22.53 -9.84 26.27
CA THR A 122 23.89 -10.32 26.00
C THR A 122 23.90 -11.37 24.89
N TYR A 123 22.95 -12.30 24.91
CA TYR A 123 22.87 -13.34 23.89
C TYR A 123 22.61 -12.73 22.51
N PHE A 124 21.57 -11.90 22.37
CA PHE A 124 21.22 -11.35 21.06
C PHE A 124 22.27 -10.37 20.53
N ASN A 125 22.75 -9.44 21.36
CA ASN A 125 23.56 -8.33 20.87
C ASN A 125 25.06 -8.61 20.92
N THR A 126 25.53 -9.38 21.90
CA THR A 126 26.97 -9.69 22.04
C THR A 126 27.30 -11.07 21.48
N THR A 127 26.54 -12.09 21.84
CA THR A 127 26.87 -13.48 21.45
C THR A 127 26.52 -13.77 20.00
N LYS A 128 25.34 -13.34 19.54
CA LYS A 128 24.85 -13.56 18.17
C LYS A 128 25.08 -12.39 17.23
N GLY A 129 25.33 -11.20 17.75
CA GLY A 129 25.52 -9.99 16.93
C GLY A 129 24.26 -9.58 16.15
N TYR A 130 23.06 -9.94 16.62
CA TYR A 130 21.80 -9.57 15.96
C TYR A 130 21.48 -8.08 16.05
N ASN A 131 22.08 -7.36 17.01
CA ASN A 131 21.91 -5.92 17.21
C ASN A 131 20.43 -5.51 17.34
N ILE A 132 19.70 -6.22 18.20
CA ILE A 132 18.30 -5.96 18.51
C ILE A 132 18.17 -4.58 19.15
N THR A 133 17.52 -3.68 18.42
CA THR A 133 17.25 -2.32 18.86
C THR A 133 15.86 -2.21 19.48
N TYR A 134 14.85 -2.90 18.96
CA TYR A 134 13.45 -2.76 19.38
C TYR A 134 13.00 -3.94 20.23
N TRP A 135 12.41 -3.64 21.37
CA TRP A 135 12.01 -4.60 22.39
C TRP A 135 10.57 -4.34 22.85
N SER A 136 9.85 -5.39 23.21
CA SER A 136 8.57 -5.35 23.94
C SER A 136 8.68 -6.20 25.21
N ILE A 137 7.89 -5.90 26.24
CA ILE A 137 7.90 -6.61 27.53
C ILE A 137 6.47 -7.04 27.86
N GLY A 138 6.24 -8.34 27.91
CA GLY A 138 4.91 -8.94 28.08
C GLY A 138 4.07 -8.87 26.81
N ASN A 139 2.88 -9.46 26.87
CA ASN A 139 1.86 -9.37 25.82
C ASN A 139 0.49 -9.27 26.46
N GLU A 140 -0.34 -8.30 26.03
CA GLU A 140 -1.74 -8.21 26.42
C GLU A 140 -1.94 -8.28 27.93
N ALA A 141 -1.23 -7.39 28.64
CA ALA A 141 -1.18 -7.40 30.10
C ALA A 141 -2.53 -7.10 30.76
N ASP A 142 -3.42 -6.40 30.04
CA ASP A 142 -4.80 -6.18 30.41
C ASP A 142 -5.58 -7.50 30.52
N PRO A 143 -6.37 -7.66 31.58
CA PRO A 143 -7.25 -8.81 31.72
C PRO A 143 -8.38 -8.77 30.70
N ALA A 144 -8.81 -9.97 30.33
CA ALA A 144 -10.02 -10.19 29.57
C ALA A 144 -10.54 -11.60 29.87
N ASP A 145 -11.85 -11.74 30.07
CA ASP A 145 -12.49 -13.05 30.18
C ASP A 145 -12.30 -13.81 28.85
N ASN A 146 -12.00 -15.11 28.95
CA ASN A 146 -11.59 -15.92 27.80
C ASN A 146 -12.72 -16.01 26.75
N GLY A 147 -12.65 -15.15 25.73
CA GLY A 147 -13.44 -15.23 24.51
C GLY A 147 -14.11 -13.91 24.14
N ALA A 148 -13.55 -13.18 23.17
CA ALA A 148 -14.19 -12.11 22.38
C ALA A 148 -14.97 -10.97 23.10
N THR A 149 -15.09 -10.93 24.43
CA THR A 149 -15.89 -9.92 25.10
C THR A 149 -15.10 -8.61 25.22
N THR A 150 -15.68 -7.55 24.67
CA THR A 150 -15.18 -6.17 24.75
C THR A 150 -15.53 -5.51 26.10
N SER A 151 -15.55 -6.28 27.19
CA SER A 151 -15.97 -5.77 28.50
C SER A 151 -14.97 -4.72 29.01
N VAL A 152 -15.34 -3.45 28.91
CA VAL A 152 -14.52 -2.32 29.40
C VAL A 152 -14.36 -2.33 30.93
N ASN A 153 -15.18 -3.12 31.63
CA ASN A 153 -15.19 -3.19 33.08
C ASN A 153 -13.91 -3.84 33.63
N GLU A 154 -13.29 -4.75 32.90
CA GLU A 154 -12.12 -5.49 33.38
C GLU A 154 -10.83 -4.67 33.36
N PRO A 155 -10.46 -3.95 32.26
CA PRO A 155 -9.35 -3.00 32.30
C PRO A 155 -9.53 -1.94 33.38
N LEU A 156 -10.76 -1.44 33.59
CA LEU A 156 -11.05 -0.48 34.67
C LEU A 156 -10.82 -1.11 36.05
N ALA A 157 -11.39 -2.27 36.33
CA ALA A 157 -11.21 -2.99 37.60
C ALA A 157 -9.74 -3.32 37.86
N TRP A 158 -9.00 -3.72 36.84
CA TRP A 158 -7.56 -3.98 36.93
C TRP A 158 -6.79 -2.72 37.28
N SER A 159 -7.04 -1.62 36.58
CA SER A 159 -6.41 -0.32 36.83
C SER A 159 -6.75 0.26 38.21
N ALA A 160 -7.94 -0.06 38.73
CA ALA A 160 -8.38 0.26 40.08
C ALA A 160 -7.80 -0.70 41.16
N GLY A 161 -7.11 -1.77 40.75
CA GLY A 161 -6.48 -2.74 41.64
C GLY A 161 -7.42 -3.78 42.23
N THR A 162 -8.66 -3.88 41.75
CA THR A 162 -9.67 -4.85 42.24
C THR A 162 -9.71 -6.13 41.42
N PHE A 163 -8.85 -6.24 40.40
CA PHE A 163 -8.75 -7.40 39.52
C PHE A 163 -7.29 -7.83 39.33
N GLN A 164 -7.06 -9.09 39.01
CA GLN A 164 -5.75 -9.63 38.62
C GLN A 164 -5.80 -10.18 37.20
N ASN A 165 -4.76 -9.95 36.41
CA ASN A 165 -4.65 -10.55 35.09
C ASN A 165 -4.36 -12.07 35.17
N PRO A 166 -4.42 -12.81 34.06
CA PRO A 166 -4.20 -14.26 34.06
C PRO A 166 -2.83 -14.72 34.60
N LYS A 167 -1.86 -13.81 34.73
CA LYS A 167 -0.53 -14.07 35.30
C LYS A 167 -0.46 -13.72 36.80
N GLY A 168 -1.59 -13.40 37.44
CA GLY A 168 -1.69 -13.11 38.87
C GLY A 168 -1.31 -11.69 39.26
N TYR A 169 -1.09 -10.78 38.31
CA TYR A 169 -0.73 -9.39 38.62
C TYR A 169 -1.95 -8.49 38.74
N THR A 170 -1.98 -7.69 39.78
CA THR A 170 -2.75 -6.42 39.78
C THR A 170 -2.03 -5.39 38.90
N TYR A 171 -2.70 -4.33 38.45
CA TYR A 171 -2.05 -3.26 37.68
C TYR A 171 -0.81 -2.70 38.39
N ALA A 172 -0.89 -2.45 39.71
CA ALA A 172 0.23 -1.90 40.48
C ALA A 172 1.45 -2.84 40.51
N THR A 173 1.23 -4.13 40.75
CA THR A 173 2.31 -5.13 40.78
C THR A 173 2.88 -5.39 39.39
N TRP A 174 2.04 -5.35 38.34
CA TRP A 174 2.48 -5.44 36.96
C TRP A 174 3.33 -4.24 36.53
N VAL A 175 2.88 -3.00 36.81
CA VAL A 175 3.65 -1.78 36.49
C VAL A 175 4.99 -1.77 37.22
N ALA A 176 5.03 -2.20 38.48
CA ALA A 176 6.28 -2.32 39.22
C ALA A 176 7.26 -3.26 38.53
N GLN A 177 6.80 -4.45 38.12
CA GLN A 177 7.60 -5.43 37.38
C GLN A 177 8.02 -4.91 35.99
N PHE A 178 7.11 -4.29 35.25
CA PHE A 178 7.41 -3.67 33.95
C PHE A 178 8.51 -2.61 34.09
N LYS A 179 8.44 -1.75 35.11
CA LYS A 179 9.48 -0.75 35.41
C LYS A 179 10.83 -1.38 35.75
N VAL A 180 10.86 -2.49 36.48
CA VAL A 180 12.11 -3.22 36.78
C VAL A 180 12.78 -3.66 35.47
N LEU A 181 12.04 -4.31 34.58
CA LEU A 181 12.56 -4.80 33.31
C LEU A 181 12.93 -3.67 32.34
N ALA A 182 12.09 -2.64 32.21
CA ALA A 182 12.38 -1.48 31.39
C ALA A 182 13.61 -0.71 31.88
N THR A 183 13.75 -0.53 33.20
CA THR A 183 14.95 0.10 33.79
C THR A 183 16.19 -0.72 33.50
N ARG A 184 16.12 -2.05 33.65
CA ARG A 184 17.24 -2.94 33.34
C ARG A 184 17.62 -2.86 31.86
N LEU A 185 16.65 -2.97 30.95
CA LEU A 185 16.86 -2.85 29.50
C LEU A 185 17.57 -1.54 29.14
N LYS A 186 17.10 -0.42 29.67
CA LYS A 186 17.65 0.91 29.39
C LYS A 186 19.02 1.13 30.01
N THR A 187 19.33 0.46 31.12
CA THR A 187 20.64 0.53 31.77
C THR A 187 21.67 -0.31 31.01
N THR A 188 21.33 -1.56 30.67
CA THR A 188 22.25 -2.49 29.99
C THR A 188 22.41 -2.16 28.50
N ALA A 189 21.35 -1.68 27.84
CA ALA A 189 21.35 -1.31 26.43
C ALA A 189 20.68 0.06 26.22
N PRO A 190 21.37 1.19 26.49
CA PRO A 190 20.78 2.54 26.40
C PRO A 190 20.26 2.93 25.01
N GLY A 191 20.80 2.31 23.95
CA GLY A 191 20.35 2.51 22.57
C GLY A 191 19.05 1.77 22.22
N SER A 192 18.57 0.88 23.09
CA SER A 192 17.32 0.13 22.87
C SER A 192 16.09 1.04 22.83
N LYS A 193 15.07 0.59 22.12
CA LYS A 193 13.77 1.22 21.96
C LYS A 193 12.69 0.30 22.51
N LEU A 194 11.96 0.77 23.52
CA LEU A 194 10.87 0.03 24.14
C LEU A 194 9.55 0.38 23.44
N VAL A 195 8.95 -0.63 22.82
CA VAL A 195 7.64 -0.60 22.15
C VAL A 195 6.70 -1.40 23.05
N GLY A 196 5.78 -0.73 23.74
CA GLY A 196 4.97 -1.42 24.74
C GLY A 196 3.79 -0.62 25.27
N PRO A 197 2.93 -1.25 26.07
CA PRO A 197 3.11 -2.59 26.63
C PRO A 197 2.34 -3.68 25.87
N ASP A 198 1.98 -3.44 24.60
CA ASP A 198 1.19 -4.38 23.79
C ASP A 198 -0.18 -4.68 24.42
N PHE A 199 -0.95 -3.64 24.75
CA PHE A 199 -2.33 -3.81 25.27
C PHE A 199 -3.22 -4.57 24.28
N ARG A 200 -4.09 -5.46 24.76
CA ARG A 200 -4.94 -6.36 23.95
C ARG A 200 -5.91 -5.62 23.05
N LEU A 201 -6.53 -4.57 23.55
CA LEU A 201 -7.54 -3.85 22.77
C LEU A 201 -7.34 -2.35 22.90
N PHE A 202 -7.92 -1.65 21.94
CA PHE A 202 -8.18 -0.22 22.03
C PHE A 202 -9.57 0.05 22.63
N TYR A 203 -9.61 0.34 23.94
CA TYR A 203 -10.84 0.60 24.69
C TYR A 203 -11.13 2.11 24.76
N GLN A 204 -11.97 2.59 23.84
CA GLN A 204 -12.28 4.03 23.76
C GLN A 204 -12.87 4.59 25.07
N GLN A 205 -13.72 3.82 25.74
CA GLN A 205 -14.49 4.23 26.91
C GLN A 205 -13.61 4.47 28.14
N VAL A 206 -12.41 3.87 28.17
CA VAL A 206 -11.53 3.87 29.36
C VAL A 206 -10.21 4.58 29.07
N ILE A 207 -10.12 5.30 27.95
CA ILE A 207 -8.90 6.02 27.53
C ILE A 207 -8.40 6.93 28.66
N SER A 208 -9.32 7.71 29.24
CA SER A 208 -9.03 8.71 30.26
C SER A 208 -8.59 8.13 31.60
N ASP A 209 -8.93 6.87 31.88
CA ASP A 209 -8.64 6.22 33.17
C ASP A 209 -7.45 5.28 33.05
N TYR A 210 -7.50 4.38 32.07
CA TYR A 210 -6.55 3.29 31.92
C TYR A 210 -5.27 3.70 31.19
N TYR A 211 -5.37 4.17 29.94
CA TYR A 211 -4.18 4.53 29.16
C TYR A 211 -3.51 5.79 29.70
N LYS A 212 -4.29 6.77 30.15
CA LYS A 212 -3.75 7.96 30.81
C LYS A 212 -2.92 7.56 32.03
N LYS A 213 -3.45 6.69 32.89
CA LYS A 213 -2.74 6.21 34.07
C LYS A 213 -1.43 5.50 33.72
N PHE A 214 -1.41 4.66 32.68
CA PHE A 214 -0.17 4.04 32.21
C PHE A 214 0.84 5.06 31.68
N LEU A 215 0.38 6.09 30.95
CA LEU A 215 1.26 7.16 30.47
C LEU A 215 1.87 7.97 31.61
N GLU A 216 1.12 8.24 32.67
CA GLU A 216 1.61 8.90 33.89
C GLU A 216 2.60 8.00 34.66
N ASP A 217 2.25 6.72 34.80
CA ASP A 217 3.06 5.78 35.56
C ASP A 217 4.35 5.40 34.82
N VAL A 218 4.34 5.30 33.50
CA VAL A 218 5.46 4.76 32.69
C VAL A 218 5.85 5.68 31.53
N GLY A 219 4.88 6.18 30.76
CA GLY A 219 5.11 6.95 29.53
C GLY A 219 5.95 8.22 29.73
N VAL A 220 5.77 8.93 30.84
CA VAL A 220 6.53 10.15 31.17
C VAL A 220 7.82 9.89 31.96
N GLN A 221 8.10 8.63 32.32
CA GLN A 221 9.27 8.26 33.12
C GLN A 221 10.56 8.17 32.29
N LYS A 222 11.70 8.23 32.98
CA LYS A 222 13.05 8.10 32.41
C LYS A 222 13.95 7.20 33.23
N VAL A 223 14.99 6.70 32.58
CA VAL A 223 16.11 5.98 33.19
C VAL A 223 17.37 6.80 32.90
N GLY A 224 17.89 7.52 33.88
CA GLY A 224 18.90 8.56 33.62
C GLY A 224 18.36 9.64 32.70
N ALA A 225 18.99 9.83 31.54
CA ALA A 225 18.56 10.79 30.51
C ALA A 225 17.68 10.17 29.41
N VAL A 226 17.50 8.85 29.39
CA VAL A 226 16.75 8.18 28.32
C VAL A 226 15.29 7.94 28.71
N PRO A 227 14.34 8.03 27.76
CA PRO A 227 12.96 7.66 28.00
C PRO A 227 12.84 6.19 28.42
N MET A 228 11.98 5.91 29.40
CA MET A 228 11.65 4.52 29.76
C MET A 228 10.87 3.82 28.64
N LEU A 229 9.86 4.50 28.09
CA LEU A 229 9.03 4.05 26.98
C LEU A 229 9.27 4.91 25.73
N ASP A 230 9.56 4.32 24.58
CA ASP A 230 9.73 5.07 23.31
C ASP A 230 8.45 5.10 22.49
N TYR A 231 7.68 4.01 22.53
CA TYR A 231 6.43 3.89 21.77
C TYR A 231 5.32 3.27 22.61
N LEU A 232 4.15 3.90 22.59
CA LEU A 232 2.94 3.32 23.17
C LEU A 232 2.34 2.32 22.17
N ALA A 233 2.35 1.05 22.52
CA ALA A 233 1.90 -0.04 21.68
C ALA A 233 0.58 -0.64 22.18
N PHE A 234 -0.30 -0.95 21.23
CA PHE A 234 -1.57 -1.62 21.47
C PHE A 234 -1.92 -2.50 20.27
N HIS A 235 -2.86 -3.38 20.51
CA HIS A 235 -3.47 -4.27 19.55
C HIS A 235 -4.88 -3.77 19.20
N PHE A 236 -5.36 -4.17 18.04
CA PHE A 236 -6.71 -3.84 17.61
C PHE A 236 -7.40 -5.04 16.97
N TYR A 237 -8.56 -5.40 17.51
CA TYR A 237 -9.40 -6.45 16.99
C TYR A 237 -10.79 -5.88 16.67
N GLY A 238 -11.30 -6.20 15.48
CA GLY A 238 -12.68 -5.92 15.09
C GLY A 238 -12.87 -4.95 13.95
N ASP A 239 -14.10 -4.91 13.43
CA ASP A 239 -14.52 -4.00 12.36
C ASP A 239 -15.03 -2.67 12.95
N LYS A 240 -14.62 -1.55 12.38
CA LYS A 240 -15.03 -0.19 12.75
C LYS A 240 -15.04 0.70 11.52
N THR A 241 -15.91 1.71 11.51
CA THR A 241 -15.95 2.69 10.43
C THR A 241 -14.76 3.65 10.49
N GLU A 242 -14.52 4.38 9.40
CA GLU A 242 -13.48 5.43 9.36
C GLU A 242 -13.70 6.45 10.48
N SER A 243 -14.92 6.95 10.65
CA SER A 243 -15.23 7.98 11.64
C SER A 243 -15.01 7.49 13.08
N GLU A 244 -15.38 6.23 13.36
CA GLU A 244 -15.14 5.63 14.67
C GLU A 244 -13.64 5.49 14.96
N LEU A 245 -12.86 5.01 13.99
CA LEU A 245 -11.42 4.86 14.14
C LEU A 245 -10.72 6.22 14.28
N GLU A 246 -11.12 7.22 13.49
CA GLU A 246 -10.56 8.56 13.58
C GLU A 246 -10.75 9.15 14.98
N ALA A 247 -11.97 9.13 15.51
CA ALA A 247 -12.28 9.63 16.86
C ALA A 247 -11.48 8.90 17.96
N ARG A 248 -11.33 7.58 17.81
CA ARG A 248 -10.55 6.74 18.73
C ARG A 248 -9.08 7.12 18.74
N PHE A 249 -8.46 7.18 17.56
CA PHE A 249 -7.05 7.50 17.45
C PHE A 249 -6.75 8.97 17.83
N ASP A 250 -7.69 9.90 17.62
CA ASP A 250 -7.56 11.29 18.10
C ASP A 250 -7.55 11.38 19.61
N ALA A 251 -8.45 10.65 20.29
CA ALA A 251 -8.47 10.59 21.75
C ALA A 251 -7.17 10.02 22.32
N LEU A 252 -6.60 8.99 21.68
CA LEU A 252 -5.29 8.45 22.08
C LEU A 252 -4.16 9.44 21.84
N GLN A 253 -4.14 10.09 20.67
CA GLN A 253 -3.10 11.04 20.31
C GLN A 253 -3.07 12.21 21.29
N ALA A 254 -4.23 12.71 21.72
CA ALA A 254 -4.32 13.77 22.72
C ALA A 254 -3.63 13.40 24.05
N LEU A 255 -3.73 12.13 24.49
CA LEU A 255 -3.01 11.66 25.67
C LEU A 255 -1.49 11.57 25.44
N ILE A 256 -1.07 11.08 24.27
CA ILE A 256 0.34 11.00 23.90
C ILE A 256 0.96 12.40 23.84
N ASP A 257 0.24 13.37 23.27
CA ASP A 257 0.67 14.77 23.19
C ASP A 257 0.79 15.39 24.59
N ALA A 258 -0.18 15.15 25.48
CA ALA A 258 -0.10 15.58 26.87
C ALA A 258 1.11 14.97 27.59
N ALA A 259 1.36 13.67 27.40
CA ALA A 259 2.56 13.01 27.94
C ALA A 259 3.85 13.64 27.37
N ASN A 260 3.90 13.96 26.08
CA ASN A 260 5.06 14.59 25.44
C ASN A 260 5.34 16.01 25.97
N VAL A 261 4.30 16.78 26.31
CA VAL A 261 4.46 18.06 27.01
C VAL A 261 5.15 17.84 28.36
N THR A 262 4.68 16.87 29.15
CA THR A 262 5.33 16.51 30.43
C THR A 262 6.77 16.06 30.23
N ARG A 263 7.05 15.19 29.24
CA ARG A 263 8.41 14.72 28.92
C ARG A 263 9.36 15.87 28.56
N THR A 264 8.86 16.85 27.82
CA THR A 264 9.63 18.04 27.46
C THR A 264 10.02 18.83 28.70
N GLY A 265 9.09 19.03 29.64
CA GLY A 265 9.37 19.66 30.94
C GLY A 265 10.38 18.89 31.80
N LEU A 266 10.51 17.58 31.60
CA LEU A 266 11.46 16.70 32.31
C LEU A 266 12.82 16.55 31.60
N GLY A 267 13.02 17.20 30.44
CA GLY A 267 14.23 17.12 29.62
C GLY A 267 14.36 15.82 28.80
N ILE A 268 13.25 15.13 28.51
CA ILE A 268 13.19 13.84 27.78
C ILE A 268 12.54 14.00 26.40
N GLY A 269 12.31 15.22 25.94
CA GLY A 269 11.40 15.53 24.82
C GLY A 269 11.82 15.04 23.42
N SER A 270 12.98 14.39 23.26
CA SER A 270 13.46 13.95 21.95
C SER A 270 14.09 12.54 21.96
N PRO A 271 13.62 11.62 21.10
CA PRO A 271 12.41 11.74 20.28
C PRO A 271 11.14 11.71 21.16
N ALA A 272 10.08 12.35 20.68
CA ALA A 272 8.76 12.30 21.33
C ALA A 272 8.22 10.85 21.39
N LEU A 273 7.43 10.56 22.43
CA LEU A 273 6.59 9.35 22.51
C LEU A 273 5.67 9.31 21.29
N ARG A 274 5.59 8.15 20.64
CA ARG A 274 4.74 7.93 19.46
C ARG A 274 3.94 6.65 19.61
N LEU A 275 2.83 6.53 18.90
CA LEU A 275 2.04 5.29 18.89
C LEU A 275 2.68 4.21 18.00
N ALA A 276 2.39 2.95 18.28
CA ALA A 276 2.69 1.80 17.42
C ALA A 276 1.50 0.84 17.43
N LEU A 277 0.97 0.48 16.26
CA LEU A 277 -0.04 -0.58 16.17
C LEU A 277 0.69 -1.90 15.90
N MET A 278 0.98 -2.59 17.00
CA MET A 278 1.83 -3.78 16.99
C MET A 278 1.06 -5.08 16.77
N GLU A 279 -0.27 -5.01 16.72
CA GLU A 279 -1.10 -6.12 16.25
C GLU A 279 -2.43 -5.59 15.72
N VAL A 280 -2.86 -6.10 14.58
CA VAL A 280 -4.20 -5.80 14.06
C VAL A 280 -4.81 -7.02 13.41
N ASN A 281 -6.07 -7.27 13.75
CA ASN A 281 -6.85 -8.37 13.23
C ASN A 281 -8.29 -7.87 13.01
N ALA A 282 -8.93 -8.31 11.93
CA ALA A 282 -10.37 -8.14 11.84
C ALA A 282 -11.08 -9.30 12.51
N GLU A 283 -11.91 -9.01 13.49
CA GLU A 283 -12.65 -10.03 14.23
C GLU A 283 -13.69 -10.71 13.33
N ALA A 284 -13.67 -12.06 13.30
CA ALA A 284 -14.76 -12.84 12.75
C ALA A 284 -15.99 -12.69 13.64
N GLY A 285 -16.91 -11.84 13.22
CA GLY A 285 -18.26 -11.98 13.74
C GLY A 285 -18.90 -13.29 13.27
N SER A 286 -19.75 -13.91 14.09
CA SER A 286 -20.44 -15.18 13.81
C SER A 286 -21.67 -15.08 12.89
N GLY A 287 -21.98 -13.89 12.35
CA GLY A 287 -23.17 -13.61 11.55
C GLY A 287 -22.89 -13.34 10.06
N SER A 288 -23.91 -13.57 9.22
CA SER A 288 -23.88 -13.19 7.80
C SER A 288 -23.74 -11.67 7.65
N GLY A 289 -22.65 -11.21 7.02
CA GLY A 289 -22.35 -9.78 6.82
C GLY A 289 -21.27 -9.21 7.75
N GLN A 290 -20.82 -9.97 8.74
CA GLN A 290 -19.68 -9.57 9.57
C GLN A 290 -18.36 -9.79 8.84
N LEU A 291 -17.37 -8.94 9.15
CA LEU A 291 -16.04 -8.98 8.56
C LEU A 291 -15.37 -10.32 8.88
N LYS A 292 -15.01 -11.12 7.87
CA LYS A 292 -14.22 -12.33 8.10
C LYS A 292 -12.73 -12.01 7.95
N PRO A 293 -11.84 -12.65 8.73
CA PRO A 293 -10.41 -12.45 8.68
C PRO A 293 -9.74 -12.65 7.30
N TRP A 294 -10.37 -13.43 6.42
CA TRP A 294 -9.85 -13.78 5.11
C TRP A 294 -10.59 -13.08 3.94
N ASP A 295 -11.65 -12.33 4.22
CA ASP A 295 -12.46 -11.67 3.17
C ASP A 295 -11.73 -10.47 2.56
N PHE A 296 -12.23 -10.01 1.40
CA PHE A 296 -11.67 -8.82 0.74
C PHE A 296 -11.59 -7.60 1.67
N ARG A 297 -12.64 -7.41 2.47
CA ARG A 297 -12.76 -6.34 3.46
C ARG A 297 -11.64 -6.33 4.50
N ALA A 298 -11.07 -7.48 4.84
CA ALA A 298 -9.99 -7.57 5.83
C ALA A 298 -8.76 -6.78 5.36
N GLY A 299 -8.48 -6.81 4.05
CA GLY A 299 -7.43 -5.99 3.45
C GLY A 299 -7.76 -4.51 3.46
N GLN A 300 -8.99 -4.12 3.13
CA GLN A 300 -9.43 -2.73 3.23
C GLN A 300 -9.31 -2.21 4.68
N PHE A 301 -9.63 -3.04 5.66
CA PHE A 301 -9.50 -2.71 7.07
C PHE A 301 -8.03 -2.49 7.49
N VAL A 302 -7.09 -3.32 7.03
CA VAL A 302 -5.65 -3.08 7.25
C VAL A 302 -5.21 -1.73 6.66
N ALA A 303 -5.68 -1.40 5.46
CA ALA A 303 -5.37 -0.12 4.82
C ALA A 303 -5.96 1.07 5.60
N LEU A 304 -7.17 0.92 6.12
CA LEU A 304 -7.84 1.89 6.98
C LEU A 304 -7.06 2.13 8.28
N MET A 305 -6.61 1.06 8.94
CA MET A 305 -5.79 1.15 10.15
C MET A 305 -4.43 1.79 9.87
N ALA A 306 -3.79 1.43 8.75
CA ALA A 306 -2.54 2.07 8.31
C ALA A 306 -2.72 3.59 8.15
N LYS A 307 -3.80 4.05 7.50
CA LYS A 307 -4.13 5.48 7.38
C LYS A 307 -4.17 6.16 8.74
N GLN A 308 -4.89 5.60 9.73
CA GLN A 308 -5.02 6.23 11.04
C GLN A 308 -3.69 6.35 11.79
N VAL A 309 -2.88 5.29 11.71
CA VAL A 309 -1.55 5.26 12.34
C VAL A 309 -0.61 6.25 11.64
N MET A 310 -0.63 6.35 10.30
CA MET A 310 0.21 7.28 9.55
C MET A 310 -0.12 8.75 9.82
N LYS A 311 -1.42 9.11 9.89
CA LYS A 311 -1.89 10.47 10.20
C LYS A 311 -1.33 11.02 11.52
N ARG A 312 -0.91 10.12 12.41
CA ARG A 312 -0.45 10.43 13.77
C ARG A 312 1.02 10.11 13.98
N SER A 313 1.80 10.03 12.90
CA SER A 313 3.22 9.68 12.96
C SER A 313 3.47 8.37 13.70
N GLY A 314 2.63 7.34 13.56
CA GLY A 314 2.91 6.06 14.21
C GLY A 314 4.24 5.46 13.76
N LEU A 315 4.81 4.60 14.61
CA LEU A 315 6.00 3.82 14.30
C LEU A 315 5.71 2.84 13.15
N ALA A 316 4.67 2.04 13.35
CA ALA A 316 4.33 0.92 12.48
C ALA A 316 2.87 0.50 12.58
N VAL A 317 2.45 -0.24 11.56
CA VAL A 317 1.25 -1.09 11.54
C VAL A 317 1.69 -2.53 11.25
N THR A 318 1.34 -3.48 12.11
CA THR A 318 1.72 -4.89 11.93
C THR A 318 0.52 -5.83 12.04
N PRO A 319 -0.09 -6.23 10.91
CA PRO A 319 -1.17 -7.20 10.91
C PRO A 319 -0.77 -8.53 11.53
N TRP A 320 -1.72 -9.14 12.22
CA TRP A 320 -1.65 -10.50 12.71
C TRP A 320 -2.20 -11.43 11.64
N SER A 321 -1.47 -12.34 10.98
CA SER A 321 -0.06 -12.72 11.10
C SER A 321 0.43 -13.25 9.76
N ILE A 322 1.72 -13.63 9.64
CA ILE A 322 2.24 -14.21 8.39
C ILE A 322 1.41 -15.41 7.94
N TYR A 323 1.25 -16.40 8.83
CA TYR A 323 0.59 -17.66 8.50
C TYR A 323 0.13 -18.39 9.78
N GLU A 324 -1.16 -18.33 10.06
CA GLU A 324 -1.86 -18.97 11.17
C GLU A 324 -2.71 -20.14 10.67
N SER A 325 -2.77 -21.23 11.43
CA SER A 325 -3.63 -22.39 11.14
C SER A 325 -3.49 -22.93 9.70
N SER A 326 -2.28 -22.87 9.13
CA SER A 326 -2.01 -23.23 7.73
C SER A 326 -2.86 -22.46 6.70
N GLY A 327 -3.30 -21.26 7.05
CA GLY A 327 -4.18 -20.44 6.23
C GLY A 327 -5.59 -21.02 6.06
N SER A 328 -6.08 -21.86 6.99
CA SER A 328 -7.34 -22.61 6.85
C SER A 328 -8.63 -21.77 6.80
N GLN A 329 -8.54 -20.45 6.88
CA GLN A 329 -9.69 -19.52 6.88
C GLN A 329 -10.66 -19.80 8.05
N GLY A 330 -10.10 -20.07 9.24
CA GLY A 330 -10.85 -20.15 10.48
C GLY A 330 -11.13 -18.77 11.09
N SER A 331 -12.04 -18.68 12.06
CA SER A 331 -12.46 -17.41 12.69
C SER A 331 -11.33 -16.59 13.34
N THR A 332 -10.18 -17.20 13.64
CA THR A 332 -8.99 -16.49 14.17
C THR A 332 -7.93 -16.24 13.11
N ASP A 333 -8.03 -16.87 11.94
CA ASP A 333 -6.98 -16.92 10.93
C ASP A 333 -6.99 -15.65 10.05
N PHE A 334 -6.33 -14.60 10.52
CA PHE A 334 -6.05 -13.37 9.78
C PHE A 334 -4.72 -13.42 9.02
N SER A 335 -4.32 -14.60 8.54
CA SER A 335 -3.10 -14.77 7.75
C SER A 335 -3.00 -13.81 6.57
N LEU A 336 -1.76 -13.50 6.19
CA LEU A 336 -1.44 -12.85 4.93
C LEU A 336 -1.60 -13.76 3.71
N PHE A 337 -1.64 -15.09 3.92
CA PHE A 337 -1.68 -16.08 2.84
C PHE A 337 -2.78 -17.12 3.03
N ASN A 338 -3.33 -17.59 1.92
CA ASN A 338 -4.22 -18.74 1.84
C ASN A 338 -3.45 -20.07 1.95
N PRO A 339 -4.15 -21.22 2.09
CA PRO A 339 -3.52 -22.51 1.93
C PRO A 339 -2.84 -22.59 0.55
N GLY A 340 -1.61 -23.11 0.51
CA GLY A 340 -0.81 -23.13 -0.72
C GLY A 340 -0.05 -21.83 -1.03
N GLY A 341 -0.15 -20.79 -0.19
CA GLY A 341 0.73 -19.63 -0.23
C GLY A 341 0.34 -18.51 -1.18
N SER A 342 -0.87 -18.53 -1.76
CA SER A 342 -1.39 -17.38 -2.50
C SER A 342 -1.73 -16.22 -1.54
N ARG A 343 -1.55 -14.98 -2.00
CA ARG A 343 -1.80 -13.78 -1.18
C ARG A 343 -3.29 -13.63 -0.89
N ARG A 344 -3.63 -13.27 0.34
CA ARG A 344 -4.96 -12.79 0.72
C ARG A 344 -5.09 -11.30 0.50
N SER A 345 -6.32 -10.79 0.57
CA SER A 345 -6.59 -9.35 0.48
C SER A 345 -5.80 -8.53 1.50
N THR A 346 -5.58 -9.07 2.71
CA THR A 346 -4.72 -8.47 3.75
C THR A 346 -3.31 -8.18 3.24
N MET A 347 -2.68 -9.17 2.60
CA MET A 347 -1.36 -9.02 2.00
C MET A 347 -1.37 -8.13 0.75
N GLN A 348 -2.41 -8.24 -0.09
CA GLN A 348 -2.50 -7.40 -1.30
C GLN A 348 -2.63 -5.92 -0.95
N HIS A 349 -3.49 -5.55 0.02
CA HIS A 349 -3.63 -4.17 0.47
C HIS A 349 -2.37 -3.66 1.19
N LEU A 350 -1.70 -4.54 1.96
CA LEU A 350 -0.43 -4.19 2.59
C LEU A 350 0.67 -3.93 1.54
N ALA A 351 0.74 -4.75 0.49
CA ALA A 351 1.66 -4.57 -0.64
C ALA A 351 1.36 -3.29 -1.44
N LEU A 352 0.07 -3.04 -1.76
CA LEU A 352 -0.37 -1.80 -2.43
C LEU A 352 0.13 -0.56 -1.69
N LEU A 353 0.00 -0.54 -0.36
CA LEU A 353 0.40 0.62 0.43
C LEU A 353 1.91 0.74 0.64
N SER A 354 2.61 -0.37 0.88
CA SER A 354 4.05 -0.39 1.14
C SER A 354 4.88 -0.08 -0.12
N GLN A 355 4.57 -0.73 -1.24
CA GLN A 355 5.28 -0.54 -2.50
C GLN A 355 5.06 0.86 -3.10
N HIS A 356 3.91 1.49 -2.80
CA HIS A 356 3.57 2.83 -3.23
C HIS A 356 3.61 3.86 -2.09
N ARG A 357 4.31 3.56 -0.99
CA ARG A 357 4.46 4.49 0.14
C ARG A 357 5.18 5.75 -0.33
N ARG A 358 4.69 6.92 0.12
CA ARG A 358 5.42 8.19 0.00
C ARG A 358 5.85 8.71 1.38
N ASP A 359 6.58 9.81 1.38
CA ASP A 359 7.22 10.33 2.59
C ASP A 359 6.25 10.96 3.58
N ASN A 360 5.12 11.49 3.11
CA ASN A 360 4.15 12.18 3.97
C ASN A 360 2.71 11.79 3.63
N VAL A 361 1.85 11.71 4.64
CA VAL A 361 0.40 11.66 4.47
C VAL A 361 -0.10 13.06 4.13
N MET A 362 -0.94 13.16 3.10
CA MET A 362 -1.58 14.39 2.70
C MET A 362 -2.78 14.68 3.60
N ASN A 363 -2.97 15.95 3.94
CA ASN A 363 -4.26 16.41 4.46
C ASN A 363 -5.30 16.37 3.35
N GLY A 364 -6.55 16.12 3.73
CA GLY A 364 -7.66 16.12 2.79
C GLY A 364 -9.00 15.96 3.50
N ALA A 365 -10.07 16.11 2.73
CA ALA A 365 -11.43 15.88 3.19
C ALA A 365 -12.30 15.38 2.03
N GLN A 366 -13.43 14.76 2.36
CA GLN A 366 -14.44 14.32 1.39
C GLN A 366 -15.79 15.00 1.63
N SER A 367 -16.58 15.14 0.57
CA SER A 367 -17.87 15.84 0.62
C SER A 367 -19.01 15.04 1.24
N GLY A 368 -18.85 13.72 1.42
CA GLY A 368 -19.87 12.80 1.94
C GLY A 368 -19.37 11.35 1.94
N GLU A 369 -20.21 10.43 2.42
CA GLU A 369 -19.95 8.97 2.42
C GLU A 369 -18.69 8.53 3.20
N THR A 370 -18.29 9.25 4.26
CA THR A 370 -17.04 9.02 5.01
C THR A 370 -16.81 7.57 5.44
N ASP A 371 -17.86 6.89 5.87
CA ASP A 371 -17.78 5.51 6.35
C ASP A 371 -17.95 4.46 5.23
N HIS A 372 -18.25 4.90 4.01
CA HIS A 372 -18.52 4.04 2.86
C HIS A 372 -17.43 4.14 1.80
N VAL A 373 -16.89 5.34 1.57
CA VAL A 373 -15.77 5.61 0.68
C VAL A 373 -14.64 6.21 1.49
N VAL A 374 -13.52 5.51 1.56
CA VAL A 374 -12.33 5.93 2.30
C VAL A 374 -11.23 6.32 1.33
N PHE A 375 -10.53 7.41 1.62
CA PHE A 375 -9.33 7.80 0.87
C PHE A 375 -8.07 7.89 1.75
N LEU A 376 -6.92 7.68 1.13
CA LEU A 376 -5.58 7.97 1.68
C LEU A 376 -4.72 8.61 0.59
N GLY A 377 -4.33 9.87 0.79
CA GLY A 377 -3.35 10.56 -0.04
C GLY A 377 -1.97 10.54 0.62
N MET A 378 -0.92 10.27 -0.15
CA MET A 378 0.47 10.39 0.27
C MET A 378 1.27 11.17 -0.78
N ARG A 379 2.26 11.96 -0.34
CA ARG A 379 3.17 12.74 -1.22
C ARG A 379 4.63 12.57 -0.84
N GLY A 380 5.50 12.52 -1.85
CA GLY A 380 6.95 12.51 -1.65
C GLY A 380 7.48 13.85 -1.14
N GLN A 381 8.71 13.89 -0.66
CA GLN A 381 9.45 15.14 -0.53
C GLN A 381 9.77 15.70 -1.92
N MET A 382 9.80 17.04 -2.07
CA MET A 382 10.21 17.67 -3.32
C MET A 382 11.63 17.23 -3.70
N GLY A 383 11.84 16.82 -4.96
CA GLY A 383 13.11 16.27 -5.45
C GLY A 383 12.90 15.00 -6.28
N ALA A 384 13.92 14.13 -6.33
CA ALA A 384 13.88 12.90 -7.14
C ALA A 384 12.80 11.89 -6.71
N ALA A 385 12.31 11.98 -5.46
CA ALA A 385 11.24 11.13 -4.92
C ALA A 385 9.85 11.79 -4.97
N ALA A 386 9.74 12.98 -5.59
CA ALA A 386 8.50 13.74 -5.67
C ALA A 386 7.42 12.99 -6.47
N GLY A 387 6.16 13.17 -6.06
CA GLY A 387 5.01 12.50 -6.63
C GLY A 387 3.99 12.13 -5.57
N TYR A 388 2.95 11.43 -6.00
CA TYR A 388 1.78 11.13 -5.18
C TYR A 388 1.37 9.67 -5.25
N THR A 389 0.70 9.25 -4.18
CA THR A 389 -0.10 8.04 -4.16
C THR A 389 -1.47 8.39 -3.62
N VAL A 390 -2.54 8.04 -4.33
CA VAL A 390 -3.92 8.26 -3.88
C VAL A 390 -4.65 6.92 -3.91
N LEU A 391 -4.99 6.42 -2.73
CA LEU A 391 -5.79 5.20 -2.57
C LEU A 391 -7.24 5.60 -2.23
N LEU A 392 -8.20 4.97 -2.91
CA LEU A 392 -9.64 5.16 -2.77
C LEU A 392 -10.28 3.78 -2.58
N MET A 393 -11.09 3.59 -1.55
CA MET A 393 -11.73 2.32 -1.24
C MET A 393 -13.23 2.52 -1.13
N ASN A 394 -14.00 1.64 -1.76
CA ASN A 394 -15.41 1.48 -1.49
C ASN A 394 -15.63 0.27 -0.56
N LEU A 395 -16.13 0.56 0.63
CA LEU A 395 -16.40 -0.39 1.70
C LEU A 395 -17.84 -0.93 1.65
N GLN A 396 -18.63 -0.63 0.62
CA GLN A 396 -19.99 -1.13 0.46
C GLN A 396 -20.04 -2.39 -0.40
N ALA A 397 -20.92 -3.32 -0.03
CA ALA A 397 -21.09 -4.61 -0.71
C ALA A 397 -21.95 -4.54 -1.99
N ALA A 398 -22.83 -3.55 -2.10
CA ALA A 398 -23.79 -3.45 -3.21
C ALA A 398 -23.79 -2.10 -3.94
N THR A 399 -23.29 -1.05 -3.32
CA THR A 399 -23.36 0.32 -3.86
C THR A 399 -22.07 0.67 -4.59
N SER A 400 -22.20 1.24 -5.80
CA SER A 400 -21.08 1.89 -6.49
C SER A 400 -21.12 3.40 -6.24
N TYR A 401 -19.96 4.05 -6.25
CA TYR A 401 -19.85 5.49 -6.06
C TYR A 401 -19.06 6.15 -7.20
N THR A 402 -19.63 7.18 -7.81
CA THR A 402 -18.84 8.08 -8.66
C THR A 402 -18.00 9.00 -7.77
N TYR A 403 -16.75 9.24 -8.15
CA TYR A 403 -15.86 10.11 -7.38
C TYR A 403 -15.10 11.09 -8.23
N ARG A 404 -14.68 12.17 -7.57
CA ARG A 404 -13.64 13.09 -8.05
C ARG A 404 -12.70 13.48 -6.92
N ALA A 405 -11.40 13.20 -7.06
CA ALA A 405 -10.36 13.58 -6.12
C ALA A 405 -9.41 14.62 -6.73
N SER A 406 -9.27 15.77 -6.08
CA SER A 406 -8.51 16.92 -6.60
C SER A 406 -7.27 17.20 -5.75
N LEU A 407 -6.13 17.48 -6.40
CA LEU A 407 -4.85 17.75 -5.71
C LEU A 407 -4.62 19.23 -5.38
N ASP A 408 -5.60 20.09 -5.64
CA ASP A 408 -5.53 21.54 -5.44
C ASP A 408 -6.21 22.02 -4.15
N ASN A 409 -6.56 21.07 -3.27
CA ASN A 409 -7.30 21.31 -2.03
C ASN A 409 -8.69 21.97 -2.22
N LEU A 410 -9.33 21.77 -3.39
CA LEU A 410 -10.69 22.21 -3.67
C LEU A 410 -11.61 21.04 -4.05
N TYR A 411 -12.89 21.15 -3.71
CA TYR A 411 -13.90 20.25 -4.25
C TYR A 411 -14.26 20.69 -5.67
N HIS A 412 -14.26 19.75 -6.60
CA HIS A 412 -14.63 19.96 -8.00
C HIS A 412 -15.71 18.98 -8.40
N GLY A 413 -16.36 19.26 -9.54
CA GLY A 413 -17.30 18.35 -10.18
C GLY A 413 -18.61 18.11 -9.44
N ALA A 414 -19.40 17.20 -10.00
CA ALA A 414 -20.76 16.84 -9.57
C ALA A 414 -20.88 15.36 -9.16
N GLU A 415 -19.75 14.66 -9.04
CA GLU A 415 -19.70 13.28 -8.58
C GLU A 415 -20.20 13.14 -7.14
N GLN A 416 -20.71 11.95 -6.80
CA GLN A 416 -21.30 11.68 -5.49
C GLN A 416 -20.30 11.92 -4.36
N VAL A 417 -19.06 11.44 -4.53
CA VAL A 417 -17.98 11.62 -3.56
C VAL A 417 -16.90 12.52 -4.14
N ARG A 418 -16.80 13.74 -3.63
CA ARG A 418 -15.75 14.68 -4.01
C ARG A 418 -14.71 14.72 -2.90
N ILE A 419 -13.44 14.63 -3.25
CA ILE A 419 -12.32 14.58 -2.33
C ILE A 419 -11.37 15.72 -2.70
N LYS A 420 -10.90 16.44 -1.68
CA LYS A 420 -9.87 17.45 -1.82
C LYS A 420 -8.62 17.00 -1.07
N LEU A 421 -7.46 17.12 -1.70
CA LEU A 421 -6.16 16.72 -1.17
C LEU A 421 -5.17 17.88 -1.28
N GLU A 422 -4.31 18.03 -0.28
CA GLU A 422 -3.27 19.06 -0.26
C GLU A 422 -2.05 18.63 -1.11
N GLY A 423 -2.11 18.85 -2.42
CA GLY A 423 -0.99 18.65 -3.34
C GLY A 423 0.10 19.73 -3.25
N TYR A 424 1.06 19.70 -4.18
CA TYR A 424 2.03 20.78 -4.34
C TYR A 424 1.34 22.01 -4.93
N ALA A 425 1.90 23.18 -4.64
CA ALA A 425 1.34 24.45 -5.09
C ALA A 425 1.21 24.49 -6.63
N GLY A 426 0.06 24.96 -7.11
CA GLY A 426 -0.21 25.18 -8.54
C GLY A 426 -0.70 23.95 -9.31
N LEU A 427 -0.80 22.78 -8.68
CA LEU A 427 -1.44 21.62 -9.31
C LEU A 427 -2.94 21.80 -9.38
N THR A 428 -3.53 21.32 -10.48
CA THR A 428 -4.98 21.31 -10.72
C THR A 428 -5.49 19.92 -11.14
N THR A 429 -4.65 18.88 -10.97
CA THR A 429 -5.00 17.50 -11.31
C THR A 429 -6.26 17.05 -10.58
N GLN A 430 -7.16 16.44 -11.35
CA GLN A 430 -8.38 15.81 -10.85
C GLN A 430 -8.41 14.36 -11.33
N LEU A 431 -8.57 13.44 -10.39
CA LEU A 431 -8.83 12.03 -10.62
C LEU A 431 -10.34 11.81 -10.58
N ASN A 432 -10.90 11.05 -11.49
CA ASN A 432 -12.32 10.71 -11.47
C ASN A 432 -12.56 9.28 -11.94
N GLY A 433 -13.73 8.75 -11.59
CA GLY A 433 -14.12 7.40 -11.94
C GLY A 433 -15.31 6.90 -11.13
N THR A 434 -15.51 5.59 -11.17
CA THR A 434 -16.53 4.89 -10.38
C THR A 434 -15.84 3.80 -9.56
N LEU A 435 -16.04 3.81 -8.25
CA LEU A 435 -15.66 2.70 -7.38
C LEU A 435 -16.79 1.68 -7.39
N ALA A 436 -16.53 0.49 -7.95
CA ALA A 436 -17.42 -0.65 -7.85
C ALA A 436 -17.61 -1.07 -6.37
N PRO A 437 -18.65 -1.85 -6.02
CA PRO A 437 -18.78 -2.39 -4.66
C PRO A 437 -17.53 -3.19 -4.30
N ARG A 438 -17.07 -3.10 -3.05
CA ARG A 438 -15.89 -3.81 -2.54
C ARG A 438 -14.69 -3.69 -3.48
N SER A 439 -14.31 -2.46 -3.79
CA SER A 439 -13.15 -2.19 -4.64
C SER A 439 -12.21 -1.16 -4.03
N THR A 440 -10.98 -1.19 -4.50
CA THR A 440 -9.88 -0.31 -4.13
C THR A 440 -9.20 0.16 -5.40
N HIS A 441 -9.12 1.47 -5.60
CA HIS A 441 -8.31 2.09 -6.64
C HIS A 441 -7.06 2.69 -6.00
N LEU A 442 -5.89 2.47 -6.57
CA LEU A 442 -4.65 3.15 -6.21
C LEU A 442 -4.10 3.86 -7.43
N TYR A 443 -3.93 5.16 -7.32
CA TYR A 443 -3.26 5.99 -8.31
C TYR A 443 -1.85 6.29 -7.86
N ASN A 444 -0.89 6.07 -8.75
CA ASN A 444 0.48 6.53 -8.61
C ASN A 444 0.71 7.69 -9.59
N LEU A 445 1.14 8.85 -9.09
CA LEU A 445 1.37 10.04 -9.91
C LEU A 445 2.79 10.56 -9.75
N ASP A 446 3.28 11.25 -10.77
CA ASP A 446 4.52 12.01 -10.68
C ASP A 446 4.32 13.34 -9.92
N ALA A 447 5.40 14.11 -9.81
CA ALA A 447 5.42 15.40 -9.11
C ALA A 447 4.52 16.47 -9.74
N GLN A 448 4.19 16.32 -11.03
CA GLN A 448 3.33 17.23 -11.80
C GLN A 448 1.86 16.78 -11.73
N GLY A 449 1.55 15.73 -10.97
CA GLY A 449 0.21 15.19 -10.85
C GLY A 449 -0.25 14.43 -12.11
N LYS A 450 0.68 13.94 -12.93
CA LYS A 450 0.36 13.06 -14.04
C LYS A 450 0.24 11.62 -13.55
N VAL A 451 -0.85 10.94 -13.92
CA VAL A 451 -1.07 9.54 -13.56
C VAL A 451 -0.07 8.65 -14.30
N LEU A 452 0.74 7.92 -13.54
CA LEU A 452 1.71 6.93 -14.02
C LEU A 452 1.18 5.50 -13.93
N SER A 453 0.28 5.23 -13.00
CA SER A 453 -0.33 3.92 -12.81
C SER A 453 -1.67 4.08 -12.09
N GLN A 454 -2.62 3.22 -12.44
CA GLN A 454 -3.88 3.03 -11.77
C GLN A 454 -4.09 1.54 -11.53
N LEU A 455 -3.91 1.10 -10.30
CA LEU A 455 -4.25 -0.25 -9.87
C LEU A 455 -5.70 -0.29 -9.42
N VAL A 456 -6.47 -1.23 -9.95
CA VAL A 456 -7.83 -1.54 -9.49
C VAL A 456 -7.81 -2.94 -8.88
N TYR A 457 -8.37 -3.05 -7.67
CA TYR A 457 -8.49 -4.32 -6.96
C TYR A 457 -9.90 -4.44 -6.41
N ALA A 458 -10.65 -5.44 -6.83
CA ALA A 458 -12.01 -5.68 -6.40
C ALA A 458 -12.16 -7.06 -5.74
N GLU A 459 -13.23 -7.23 -4.96
CA GLU A 459 -13.60 -8.53 -4.42
C GLU A 459 -13.80 -9.56 -5.54
N GLY A 460 -13.15 -10.72 -5.39
CA GLY A 460 -13.08 -11.76 -6.43
C GLY A 460 -11.80 -11.74 -7.25
N ASP A 461 -11.07 -10.62 -7.28
CA ASP A 461 -9.77 -10.56 -7.96
C ASP A 461 -8.70 -11.33 -7.19
N ALA A 462 -7.82 -12.02 -7.92
CA ALA A 462 -6.66 -12.69 -7.32
C ALA A 462 -5.58 -11.69 -6.86
N ALA A 463 -5.46 -10.55 -7.56
CA ALA A 463 -4.48 -9.50 -7.31
C ALA A 463 -4.95 -8.17 -7.92
N PRO A 464 -4.38 -7.03 -7.49
CA PRO A 464 -4.61 -5.75 -8.15
C PRO A 464 -4.19 -5.78 -9.63
N VAL A 465 -4.98 -5.11 -10.48
CA VAL A 465 -4.80 -5.06 -11.93
C VAL A 465 -4.47 -3.63 -12.36
N GLU A 466 -3.39 -3.46 -13.13
CA GLU A 466 -3.05 -2.18 -13.76
C GLU A 466 -4.03 -1.86 -14.89
N GLN A 467 -4.64 -0.68 -14.81
CA GLN A 467 -5.62 -0.18 -15.79
C GLN A 467 -5.07 0.96 -16.65
N GLN A 468 -4.03 1.66 -16.16
CA GLN A 468 -3.50 2.79 -16.91
C GLN A 468 -2.53 2.29 -17.99
N THR A 469 -2.88 2.62 -19.23
CA THR A 469 -2.08 2.33 -20.41
C THR A 469 -1.51 3.63 -20.99
N PHE A 470 -0.41 3.52 -21.73
CA PHE A 470 0.29 4.66 -22.30
C PHE A 470 0.78 4.34 -23.71
N HIS A 471 0.80 5.37 -24.55
CA HIS A 471 1.69 5.40 -25.70
C HIS A 471 3.04 5.99 -25.25
N ALA A 472 4.14 5.28 -25.47
CA ALA A 472 5.48 5.81 -25.24
C ALA A 472 6.00 6.47 -26.52
N VAL A 473 6.21 7.79 -26.47
CA VAL A 473 6.53 8.64 -27.62
C VAL A 473 7.92 9.23 -27.46
N ASP A 474 8.82 8.98 -28.40
CA ASP A 474 10.17 9.54 -28.41
C ASP A 474 10.14 11.05 -28.69
N LYS A 475 10.94 11.82 -27.97
CA LYS A 475 10.97 13.29 -28.09
C LYS A 475 11.58 13.77 -29.40
N LEU A 476 12.60 13.07 -29.92
CA LEU A 476 13.31 13.51 -31.12
C LEU A 476 12.42 13.34 -32.35
N THR A 477 11.74 12.20 -32.45
CA THR A 477 11.04 11.78 -33.66
C THR A 477 9.53 11.96 -33.59
N GLY A 478 8.95 12.01 -32.39
CA GLY A 478 7.51 11.82 -32.20
C GLY A 478 7.05 10.39 -32.48
N GLY A 479 7.98 9.45 -32.72
CA GLY A 479 7.71 8.06 -33.01
C GLY A 479 7.27 7.27 -31.77
N TYR A 480 6.48 6.24 -32.00
CA TYR A 480 5.82 5.46 -30.97
C TYR A 480 6.52 4.12 -30.76
N LEU A 481 6.76 3.77 -29.51
CA LEU A 481 7.30 2.47 -29.13
C LEU A 481 6.30 1.35 -29.41
N ARG A 482 6.69 0.37 -30.21
CA ARG A 482 5.89 -0.83 -30.45
C ARG A 482 6.77 -2.06 -30.75
N PRO A 483 6.25 -3.28 -30.63
CA PRO A 483 6.83 -4.43 -31.30
C PRO A 483 6.68 -4.30 -32.82
N LEU A 484 7.73 -4.63 -33.59
CA LEU A 484 7.65 -4.65 -35.05
C LEU A 484 6.50 -5.57 -35.49
N ASP A 485 5.61 -5.04 -36.33
CA ASP A 485 4.36 -5.67 -36.78
C ASP A 485 3.40 -6.10 -35.67
N GLY A 486 3.60 -5.63 -34.44
CA GLY A 486 2.82 -6.05 -33.26
C GLY A 486 3.10 -7.48 -32.82
N LEU A 487 4.14 -8.12 -33.35
CA LEU A 487 4.44 -9.52 -33.07
C LEU A 487 5.18 -9.68 -31.73
N SER A 488 4.75 -10.68 -30.97
CA SER A 488 5.25 -10.94 -29.62
C SER A 488 6.71 -11.46 -29.56
N THR A 489 7.26 -11.90 -30.69
CA THR A 489 8.64 -12.39 -30.85
C THR A 489 9.57 -11.36 -31.50
N SER A 490 9.04 -10.23 -31.95
CA SER A 490 9.81 -9.19 -32.62
C SER A 490 10.55 -8.28 -31.65
N ASN A 491 11.63 -7.69 -32.14
CA ASN A 491 12.26 -6.55 -31.47
C ASN A 491 11.32 -5.33 -31.51
N LEU A 492 11.54 -4.41 -30.58
CA LEU A 492 10.85 -3.14 -30.53
C LEU A 492 11.45 -2.16 -31.53
N VAL A 493 10.57 -1.34 -32.10
CA VAL A 493 10.88 -0.30 -33.06
C VAL A 493 10.19 1.01 -32.67
N GLN A 494 10.67 2.12 -33.20
CA GLN A 494 9.87 3.35 -33.27
C GLN A 494 9.04 3.31 -34.55
N ASP A 495 7.76 3.65 -34.43
CA ASP A 495 6.85 3.80 -35.55
C ASP A 495 6.46 5.27 -35.67
N THR A 496 6.83 5.89 -36.78
CA THR A 496 6.62 7.32 -37.05
C THR A 496 5.31 7.59 -37.78
N SER A 497 4.56 6.54 -38.15
CA SER A 497 3.26 6.60 -38.82
C SER A 497 2.25 5.65 -38.15
N PRO A 498 1.96 5.83 -36.84
CA PRO A 498 1.28 4.82 -36.05
C PRO A 498 -0.23 4.74 -36.30
N ASP A 499 -0.77 3.53 -36.29
CA ASP A 499 -2.21 3.28 -36.10
C ASP A 499 -2.53 3.13 -34.61
N LEU A 500 -2.84 4.25 -33.96
CA LEU A 500 -3.10 4.32 -32.52
C LEU A 500 -4.38 3.61 -32.04
N ALA A 501 -5.17 3.01 -32.96
CA ALA A 501 -6.26 2.12 -32.58
C ALA A 501 -5.76 0.72 -32.16
N LEU A 502 -4.53 0.37 -32.49
CA LEU A 502 -3.96 -0.95 -32.17
C LEU A 502 -3.39 -0.97 -30.75
N SER A 503 -3.83 -1.94 -29.95
CA SER A 503 -3.32 -2.12 -28.58
C SER A 503 -1.84 -2.54 -28.51
N SER A 504 -1.18 -2.81 -29.63
CA SER A 504 0.26 -3.03 -29.70
C SER A 504 1.09 -1.77 -29.45
N PHE A 505 0.48 -0.58 -29.52
CA PHE A 505 1.09 0.69 -29.12
C PHE A 505 0.93 1.01 -27.64
N GLU A 506 0.03 0.31 -26.96
CA GLU A 506 -0.33 0.58 -25.57
C GLU A 506 0.56 -0.23 -24.62
N TRP A 507 1.09 0.44 -23.61
CA TRP A 507 1.98 -0.11 -22.59
C TRP A 507 1.43 0.15 -21.19
N LEU A 508 1.51 -0.86 -20.32
CA LEU A 508 1.21 -0.75 -18.90
C LEU A 508 2.51 -0.58 -18.12
N LEU A 509 2.48 0.27 -17.09
CA LEU A 509 3.53 0.33 -16.09
C LEU A 509 3.16 -0.59 -14.92
N GLN A 510 3.41 -1.89 -15.07
CA GLN A 510 3.15 -2.85 -14.01
C GLN A 510 4.23 -2.71 -12.91
N PRO A 511 3.87 -2.47 -11.64
CA PRO A 511 4.86 -2.39 -10.57
C PRO A 511 5.70 -3.66 -10.42
N ALA A 512 7.00 -3.51 -10.14
CA ALA A 512 7.92 -4.61 -9.89
C ALA A 512 8.43 -4.56 -8.43
N GLU A 513 9.47 -3.77 -8.17
CA GLU A 513 9.98 -3.43 -6.85
C GLU A 513 9.82 -1.92 -6.61
N PRO A 514 9.93 -1.42 -5.36
CA PRO A 514 9.84 0.01 -5.08
C PRO A 514 10.71 0.85 -6.03
N GLY A 515 10.06 1.71 -6.83
CA GLY A 515 10.72 2.59 -7.81
C GLY A 515 11.01 1.95 -9.18
N TYR A 516 10.59 0.72 -9.43
CA TYR A 516 10.78 0.00 -10.69
C TYR A 516 9.47 -0.58 -11.24
N PHE A 517 9.39 -0.68 -12.56
CA PHE A 517 8.23 -1.18 -13.31
C PHE A 517 8.66 -2.19 -14.37
N TYR A 518 7.75 -3.11 -14.69
CA TYR A 518 7.74 -3.80 -15.97
C TYR A 518 6.92 -2.96 -16.95
N LEU A 519 7.48 -2.67 -18.13
CA LEU A 519 6.71 -2.07 -19.23
C LEU A 519 6.08 -3.21 -20.02
N VAL A 520 4.78 -3.46 -19.81
CA VAL A 520 4.07 -4.60 -20.41
C VAL A 520 3.24 -4.12 -21.59
N ASN A 521 3.45 -4.72 -22.76
CA ASN A 521 2.64 -4.40 -23.92
C ASN A 521 1.23 -4.97 -23.77
N LYS A 522 0.19 -4.16 -23.98
CA LYS A 522 -1.20 -4.55 -23.80
C LYS A 522 -1.63 -5.67 -24.76
N TYR A 523 -1.15 -5.63 -26.00
CA TYR A 523 -1.51 -6.63 -27.00
C TYR A 523 -0.83 -7.99 -26.76
N THR A 524 0.47 -7.97 -26.49
CA THR A 524 1.25 -9.22 -26.37
C THR A 524 1.27 -9.79 -24.95
N ALA A 525 0.86 -9.00 -23.95
CA ALA A 525 0.99 -9.30 -22.52
C ALA A 525 2.42 -9.66 -22.09
N ARG A 526 3.43 -9.12 -22.80
CA ARG A 526 4.85 -9.36 -22.53
C ARG A 526 5.57 -8.09 -22.11
N ALA A 527 6.54 -8.25 -21.22
CA ALA A 527 7.36 -7.16 -20.71
C ALA A 527 8.54 -6.83 -21.62
N LEU A 528 8.89 -5.56 -21.68
CA LEU A 528 10.04 -5.04 -22.39
C LEU A 528 11.35 -5.52 -21.74
N ARG A 529 12.26 -6.09 -22.55
CA ARG A 529 13.54 -6.64 -22.07
C ARG A 529 14.65 -6.50 -23.13
N PRO A 530 15.90 -6.20 -22.74
CA PRO A 530 17.05 -6.40 -23.62
C PRO A 530 17.13 -7.84 -24.15
N THR A 531 17.34 -7.98 -25.45
CA THR A 531 17.51 -9.32 -26.06
C THR A 531 18.89 -9.91 -25.74
N GLY A 532 19.08 -11.22 -26.00
CA GLY A 532 20.39 -11.87 -25.92
C GLY A 532 20.62 -12.67 -24.64
N THR A 533 21.89 -12.90 -24.34
CA THR A 533 22.40 -13.62 -23.16
C THR A 533 22.70 -12.68 -21.99
N SER A 534 22.95 -13.24 -20.80
CA SER A 534 23.32 -12.47 -19.60
C SER A 534 24.55 -11.58 -19.77
N ALA A 535 25.53 -12.02 -20.56
CA ALA A 535 26.71 -11.21 -20.90
C ALA A 535 26.37 -10.04 -21.83
N GLU A 536 25.35 -10.18 -22.68
CA GLU A 536 24.99 -9.20 -23.70
C GLU A 536 23.99 -8.14 -23.20
N TYR A 537 23.20 -8.46 -22.17
CA TYR A 537 22.21 -7.51 -21.61
C TYR A 537 22.82 -6.20 -21.15
N ASN A 538 24.12 -6.17 -20.87
CA ASN A 538 24.81 -4.98 -20.40
C ASN A 538 25.56 -4.24 -21.51
N LEU A 539 25.39 -4.59 -22.79
CA LEU A 539 26.06 -3.92 -23.90
C LEU A 539 25.27 -2.69 -24.40
N ASP A 540 26.01 -1.73 -24.94
CA ASP A 540 25.46 -0.57 -25.64
C ASP A 540 24.92 -0.96 -27.02
N GLY A 541 23.86 -0.29 -27.46
CA GLY A 541 23.20 -0.58 -28.72
C GLY A 541 22.43 -1.91 -28.71
N ARG A 542 22.21 -2.52 -27.53
CA ARG A 542 21.53 -3.81 -27.44
C ARG A 542 20.06 -3.67 -27.84
N PRO A 543 19.56 -4.44 -28.83
CA PRO A 543 18.15 -4.40 -29.22
C PRO A 543 17.23 -4.82 -28.08
N ILE A 544 16.08 -4.16 -28.04
CA ILE A 544 15.03 -4.45 -27.07
C ILE A 544 13.98 -5.34 -27.71
N GLY A 545 13.54 -6.37 -26.98
CA GLY A 545 12.45 -7.26 -27.36
C GLY A 545 11.46 -7.41 -26.22
N GLN A 546 10.79 -8.56 -26.18
CA GLN A 546 9.74 -8.84 -25.19
C GLN A 546 9.91 -10.22 -24.56
N ILE A 547 9.47 -10.36 -23.31
CA ILE A 547 9.51 -11.62 -22.55
C ILE A 547 8.18 -11.86 -21.83
N VAL A 548 7.80 -13.13 -21.65
CA VAL A 548 6.74 -13.48 -20.70
C VAL A 548 7.29 -13.25 -19.30
N LEU A 549 6.58 -12.49 -18.47
CA LEU A 549 6.94 -12.36 -17.06
C LEU A 549 6.67 -13.69 -16.36
N ASP A 550 7.72 -14.29 -15.82
CA ASP A 550 7.60 -15.40 -14.91
C ASP A 550 7.41 -14.84 -13.49
N ALA A 551 6.17 -14.94 -12.99
CA ALA A 551 5.83 -14.49 -11.63
C ALA A 551 6.61 -15.23 -10.53
N SER A 552 7.25 -16.36 -10.84
CA SER A 552 8.14 -17.09 -9.94
C SER A 552 9.59 -16.58 -10.00
N ASN A 553 10.02 -15.99 -11.12
CA ASN A 553 11.37 -15.46 -11.31
C ASN A 553 11.48 -13.99 -10.88
N ARG A 554 11.59 -13.80 -9.57
CA ARG A 554 11.56 -12.48 -8.90
C ARG A 554 12.85 -11.67 -9.03
N TYR A 555 13.85 -12.22 -9.71
CA TYR A 555 15.16 -11.60 -9.94
C TYR A 555 15.38 -11.19 -11.39
N ASP A 556 14.30 -11.05 -12.18
CA ASP A 556 14.38 -10.60 -13.57
C ASP A 556 14.62 -9.08 -13.67
N TYR A 557 15.68 -8.60 -13.01
CA TYR A 557 16.13 -7.20 -13.01
C TYR A 557 16.40 -6.68 -14.43
N VAL A 558 16.65 -7.59 -15.37
CA VAL A 558 16.87 -7.29 -16.78
C VAL A 558 15.59 -6.79 -17.46
N SER A 559 14.42 -7.19 -16.98
CA SER A 559 13.11 -6.75 -17.50
C SER A 559 12.51 -5.58 -16.72
N GLN A 560 13.22 -5.07 -15.71
CA GLN A 560 12.75 -3.99 -14.85
C GLN A 560 13.34 -2.64 -15.26
N TRP A 561 12.51 -1.61 -15.22
CA TRP A 561 12.82 -0.27 -15.68
C TRP A 561 12.45 0.77 -14.63
N GLN A 562 13.28 1.79 -14.50
CA GLN A 562 13.02 2.96 -13.69
C GLN A 562 12.66 4.13 -14.60
N LEU A 563 11.58 4.82 -14.26
CA LEU A 563 11.18 6.07 -14.90
C LEU A 563 11.90 7.23 -14.17
N GLN A 564 12.82 7.91 -14.86
CA GLN A 564 13.58 9.04 -14.31
C GLN A 564 13.17 10.34 -15.00
N SER A 565 12.95 11.43 -14.26
CA SER A 565 12.72 12.74 -14.88
C SER A 565 13.93 13.14 -15.73
N SER A 566 13.67 13.60 -16.97
CA SER A 566 14.72 14.08 -17.87
C SER A 566 15.09 15.56 -17.65
N GLY A 567 14.40 16.24 -16.73
CA GLY A 567 14.46 17.70 -16.58
C GLY A 567 13.55 18.47 -17.53
N ASP A 568 13.13 17.86 -18.65
CA ASP A 568 12.17 18.44 -19.56
C ASP A 568 10.74 18.09 -19.13
N ALA A 569 9.83 19.07 -19.19
CA ALA A 569 8.42 18.87 -18.85
C ALA A 569 7.81 17.71 -19.68
N ASP A 570 7.13 16.79 -19.01
CA ASP A 570 6.49 15.58 -19.56
C ASP A 570 7.39 14.48 -20.14
N TYR A 571 8.71 14.60 -20.04
CA TYR A 571 9.64 13.61 -20.58
C TYR A 571 10.46 12.90 -19.50
N TYR A 572 10.65 11.60 -19.71
CA TYR A 572 11.40 10.71 -18.84
C TYR A 572 12.51 10.00 -19.59
N TRP A 573 13.54 9.61 -18.86
CA TRP A 573 14.45 8.57 -19.26
C TRP A 573 13.97 7.23 -18.71
N LEU A 574 13.99 6.20 -19.55
CA LEU A 574 13.65 4.82 -19.17
C LEU A 574 14.95 4.05 -18.92
N LYS A 575 15.32 3.90 -17.65
CA LYS A 575 16.57 3.26 -17.22
C LYS A 575 16.36 1.80 -16.91
N ASN A 576 17.09 0.90 -17.55
CA ASN A 576 17.10 -0.52 -17.19
C ASN A 576 17.78 -0.73 -15.83
N ARG A 577 17.16 -1.52 -14.96
CA ARG A 577 17.68 -1.77 -13.61
C ARG A 577 18.99 -2.55 -13.63
N SER A 578 19.08 -3.60 -14.45
CA SER A 578 20.26 -4.47 -14.49
C SER A 578 21.47 -3.78 -15.12
N SER A 579 21.29 -3.13 -16.27
CA SER A 579 22.42 -2.59 -17.05
C SER A 579 22.76 -1.13 -16.71
N GLY A 580 21.84 -0.41 -16.07
CA GLY A 580 21.92 1.02 -15.84
C GLY A 580 21.81 1.88 -17.10
N LYS A 581 21.50 1.29 -18.26
CA LYS A 581 21.40 1.96 -19.57
C LYS A 581 19.98 2.42 -19.87
N TYR A 582 19.83 3.19 -20.94
CA TYR A 582 18.61 3.94 -21.23
C TYR A 582 18.06 3.66 -22.62
N LEU A 583 16.73 3.57 -22.70
CA LEU A 583 16.00 3.30 -23.94
C LEU A 583 16.13 4.44 -24.95
N ARG A 584 16.41 4.12 -26.22
CA ARG A 584 16.40 5.08 -27.34
C ARG A 584 16.24 4.42 -28.71
N PRO A 585 15.86 5.16 -29.76
CA PRO A 585 16.09 4.75 -31.14
C PRO A 585 17.59 4.57 -31.43
N GLN A 586 17.93 3.51 -32.16
CA GLN A 586 19.30 3.17 -32.51
C GLN A 586 19.98 4.35 -33.21
N SER A 587 21.11 4.78 -32.67
CA SER A 587 21.88 5.94 -33.14
C SER A 587 21.07 7.25 -33.23
N GLY A 588 19.89 7.34 -32.59
CA GLY A 588 18.99 8.49 -32.74
C GLY A 588 18.37 8.61 -34.12
N SER A 589 18.23 7.48 -34.83
CA SER A 589 17.58 7.42 -36.14
C SER A 589 16.20 8.07 -36.10
N THR A 590 15.82 8.75 -37.18
CA THR A 590 14.48 9.31 -37.41
C THR A 590 13.66 8.47 -38.39
N ALA A 591 14.23 7.36 -38.88
CA ALA A 591 13.57 6.48 -39.83
C ALA A 591 12.40 5.74 -39.17
N ASP A 592 11.38 5.47 -39.98
CA ASP A 592 10.30 4.58 -39.59
C ASP A 592 10.82 3.16 -39.34
N ASN A 593 10.23 2.48 -38.35
CA ASN A 593 10.64 1.16 -37.87
C ASN A 593 12.12 1.06 -37.43
N ALA A 594 12.77 2.19 -37.07
CA ALA A 594 14.12 2.12 -36.53
C ALA A 594 14.13 1.31 -35.22
N ALA A 595 15.13 0.43 -35.07
CA ALA A 595 15.25 -0.42 -33.91
C ALA A 595 15.38 0.39 -32.61
N ILE A 596 14.72 -0.07 -31.56
CA ILE A 596 14.90 0.45 -30.21
C ILE A 596 15.98 -0.35 -29.49
N VAL A 597 16.88 0.37 -28.85
CA VAL A 597 18.05 -0.16 -28.17
C VAL A 597 18.19 0.46 -26.78
N GLN A 598 19.14 -0.05 -25.99
CA GLN A 598 19.64 0.61 -24.79
C GLN A 598 21.09 1.10 -24.95
N ASN A 599 21.39 2.26 -24.38
CA ASN A 599 22.74 2.86 -24.41
C ASN A 599 23.05 3.61 -23.10
N VAL A 600 24.34 3.89 -22.86
CA VAL A 600 24.75 4.87 -21.84
C VAL A 600 24.07 6.21 -22.12
N LEU A 601 23.52 6.85 -21.07
CA LEU A 601 22.80 8.11 -21.21
C LEU A 601 23.70 9.23 -21.74
N ASP A 602 23.23 9.91 -22.78
CA ASP A 602 23.64 11.27 -23.09
C ASP A 602 22.43 12.20 -22.85
N PRO A 603 22.43 12.98 -21.75
CA PRO A 603 21.27 13.79 -21.38
C PRO A 603 21.00 14.94 -22.36
N SER A 604 21.96 15.30 -23.22
CA SER A 604 21.80 16.34 -24.24
C SER A 604 20.93 15.89 -25.43
N LEU A 605 20.82 14.58 -25.65
CA LEU A 605 20.12 14.03 -26.82
C LEU A 605 18.64 13.79 -26.54
N SER A 606 17.77 14.38 -27.35
CA SER A 606 16.32 14.19 -27.28
C SER A 606 15.89 12.74 -27.51
N SER A 607 16.67 11.93 -28.24
CA SER A 607 16.34 10.53 -28.52
C SER A 607 16.30 9.61 -27.29
N PHE A 608 16.81 10.05 -26.13
CA PHE A 608 16.69 9.30 -24.88
C PHE A 608 15.40 9.62 -24.12
N LYS A 609 14.67 10.66 -24.53
CA LYS A 609 13.59 11.27 -23.76
C LYS A 609 12.26 10.77 -24.29
N TRP A 610 11.47 10.14 -23.43
CA TRP A 610 10.20 9.53 -23.76
C TRP A 610 9.07 10.22 -23.02
N ARG A 611 8.00 10.57 -23.75
CA ARG A 611 6.74 11.02 -23.16
C ARG A 611 5.78 9.84 -23.08
N LEU A 612 5.19 9.63 -21.91
CA LEU A 612 4.13 8.64 -21.71
C LEU A 612 2.76 9.31 -21.87
N ASN A 613 2.11 9.13 -23.01
CA ASN A 613 0.79 9.68 -23.28
C ASN A 613 -0.29 8.71 -22.77
N ALA A 614 -0.87 9.03 -21.61
CA ALA A 614 -1.93 8.23 -21.00
C ALA A 614 -3.08 8.01 -22.00
N GLN A 615 -3.51 6.75 -22.14
CA GLN A 615 -4.69 6.38 -22.89
C GLN A 615 -5.87 6.17 -21.94
N GLY A 616 -7.08 6.38 -22.47
CA GLY A 616 -8.32 6.49 -21.71
C GLY A 616 -8.52 5.42 -20.65
N PHE A 617 -9.16 5.82 -19.56
CA PHE A 617 -9.72 4.94 -18.53
C PHE A 617 -10.65 3.92 -19.21
N VAL A 618 -10.25 2.65 -19.23
CA VAL A 618 -11.18 1.55 -19.53
C VAL A 618 -11.67 1.08 -18.17
N PRO A 619 -12.86 1.50 -17.69
CA PRO A 619 -13.44 0.82 -16.54
C PRO A 619 -13.56 -0.65 -16.91
N ALA A 620 -12.96 -1.53 -16.11
CA ALA A 620 -13.20 -2.95 -16.21
C ALA A 620 -14.73 -3.16 -16.26
N PRO A 621 -15.26 -4.01 -17.17
CA PRO A 621 -16.69 -4.31 -17.17
C PRO A 621 -17.06 -4.80 -15.77
N VAL A 622 -18.00 -4.09 -15.16
CA VAL A 622 -18.50 -4.31 -13.80
C VAL A 622 -18.85 -5.78 -13.65
N ALA A 623 -18.06 -6.53 -12.87
CA ALA A 623 -18.49 -7.83 -12.39
C ALA A 623 -19.73 -7.59 -11.52
N ARG A 624 -20.89 -8.05 -12.01
CA ARG A 624 -22.15 -7.97 -11.28
C ARG A 624 -22.00 -8.70 -9.95
N GLY A 625 -22.30 -7.97 -8.88
CA GLY A 625 -22.22 -8.45 -7.52
C GLY A 625 -22.97 -9.76 -7.31
N SER A 626 -22.31 -10.65 -6.57
CA SER A 626 -22.88 -11.84 -5.98
C SER A 626 -23.87 -11.47 -4.87
N SER A 627 -25.17 -11.56 -5.16
CA SER A 627 -26.17 -11.84 -4.14
C SER A 627 -26.49 -13.34 -4.18
N SER A 628 -26.32 -13.97 -3.03
CA SER A 628 -26.60 -15.39 -2.81
C SER A 628 -28.10 -15.69 -2.90
N ALA A 629 -28.39 -16.88 -3.42
CA ALA A 629 -29.68 -17.58 -3.50
C ALA A 629 -30.61 -17.21 -4.67
N ALA A 630 -30.22 -17.64 -5.88
CA ALA A 630 -31.17 -18.15 -6.87
C ALA A 630 -30.41 -19.08 -7.83
N ALA A 631 -31.06 -20.16 -8.27
CA ALA A 631 -30.50 -21.19 -9.13
C ALA A 631 -29.72 -20.62 -10.33
N GLU A 632 -28.60 -21.26 -10.68
CA GLU A 632 -27.71 -20.91 -11.81
C GLU A 632 -28.51 -20.61 -13.08
N ALA A 633 -28.65 -19.32 -13.39
CA ALA A 633 -29.05 -18.85 -14.70
C ALA A 633 -27.77 -18.49 -15.45
N VAL A 634 -27.32 -19.43 -16.27
CA VAL A 634 -26.26 -19.22 -17.27
C VAL A 634 -26.70 -18.06 -18.15
N ASP A 635 -25.82 -17.07 -18.33
CA ASP A 635 -26.06 -15.98 -19.28
C ASP A 635 -26.32 -16.60 -20.66
N ALA A 636 -27.55 -16.43 -21.17
CA ALA A 636 -28.02 -17.03 -22.41
C ALA A 636 -27.26 -16.55 -23.66
N THR A 637 -26.28 -15.66 -23.49
CA THR A 637 -25.37 -15.18 -24.55
C THR A 637 -23.93 -15.68 -24.43
N GLU A 638 -23.56 -16.40 -23.37
CA GLU A 638 -22.23 -17.00 -23.29
C GLU A 638 -22.15 -18.24 -24.21
N VAL A 639 -21.38 -18.10 -25.29
CA VAL A 639 -21.10 -19.18 -26.25
C VAL A 639 -19.66 -19.63 -26.09
N GLN A 640 -19.47 -20.91 -25.73
CA GLN A 640 -18.17 -21.57 -25.65
C GLN A 640 -17.97 -22.54 -26.82
N LEU A 641 -16.74 -22.61 -27.34
CA LEU A 641 -16.35 -23.47 -28.46
C LEU A 641 -15.18 -24.38 -28.05
N TYR A 642 -15.34 -25.69 -28.21
CA TYR A 642 -14.26 -26.64 -27.94
C TYR A 642 -14.35 -27.91 -28.80
N PRO A 643 -13.26 -28.44 -29.37
CA PRO A 643 -11.96 -27.78 -29.49
C PRO A 643 -12.03 -26.64 -30.52
N ASN A 644 -11.13 -25.66 -30.41
CA ASN A 644 -10.94 -24.62 -31.42
C ASN A 644 -9.48 -24.15 -31.35
N PRO A 645 -8.59 -24.55 -32.29
CA PRO A 645 -8.87 -25.16 -33.59
C PRO A 645 -9.50 -26.57 -33.56
N ALA A 646 -10.30 -26.91 -34.58
CA ALA A 646 -11.01 -28.17 -34.71
C ALA A 646 -10.72 -28.87 -36.04
N GLN A 647 -10.68 -30.21 -36.04
CA GLN A 647 -10.53 -31.01 -37.27
C GLN A 647 -11.89 -31.47 -37.81
N ALA A 648 -12.61 -32.36 -37.12
CA ALA A 648 -13.86 -32.90 -37.66
C ALA A 648 -15.10 -32.12 -37.24
N ALA A 649 -15.13 -31.59 -36.02
CA ALA A 649 -16.27 -30.87 -35.47
C ALA A 649 -15.87 -29.96 -34.31
N VAL A 650 -16.70 -28.97 -34.00
CA VAL A 650 -16.58 -28.12 -32.81
C VAL A 650 -17.81 -28.30 -31.93
N THR A 651 -17.61 -28.50 -30.63
CA THR A 651 -18.71 -28.44 -29.65
C THR A 651 -19.02 -26.98 -29.33
N VAL A 652 -20.29 -26.62 -29.47
CA VAL A 652 -20.84 -25.32 -29.13
C VAL A 652 -21.69 -25.49 -27.88
N THR A 653 -21.31 -24.82 -26.80
CA THR A 653 -22.11 -24.73 -25.57
C THR A 653 -22.70 -23.32 -25.49
N THR A 654 -23.99 -23.21 -25.22
CA THR A 654 -24.74 -21.96 -25.07
C THR A 654 -25.52 -21.99 -23.76
N GLY A 655 -25.79 -20.82 -23.17
CA GLY A 655 -26.67 -20.70 -22.02
C GLY A 655 -28.18 -20.84 -22.33
N ALA A 656 -28.56 -20.96 -23.60
CA ALA A 656 -29.97 -20.93 -24.03
C ALA A 656 -30.54 -22.34 -24.29
N GLU A 657 -31.82 -22.54 -23.93
CA GLU A 657 -32.57 -23.79 -24.22
C GLU A 657 -32.74 -24.06 -25.72
N SER A 658 -32.65 -23.01 -26.54
CA SER A 658 -32.68 -23.10 -27.99
C SER A 658 -31.80 -22.01 -28.61
N ALA A 659 -30.99 -22.40 -29.59
CA ALA A 659 -30.09 -21.53 -30.32
C ALA A 659 -30.01 -21.96 -31.79
N GLU A 660 -29.94 -20.99 -32.71
CA GLU A 660 -29.61 -21.20 -34.11
C GLU A 660 -28.12 -20.91 -34.33
N LEU A 661 -27.40 -21.90 -34.83
CA LEU A 661 -25.99 -21.84 -35.22
C LEU A 661 -25.88 -21.63 -36.72
N ILE A 662 -25.18 -20.58 -37.17
CA ILE A 662 -24.88 -20.33 -38.59
C ILE A 662 -23.37 -20.14 -38.76
N LEU A 663 -22.72 -21.06 -39.44
CA LEU A 663 -21.29 -20.99 -39.77
C LEU A 663 -21.11 -20.40 -41.17
N ARG A 664 -20.27 -19.37 -41.31
CA ARG A 664 -19.96 -18.70 -42.58
C ARG A 664 -18.46 -18.70 -42.86
N ASP A 665 -18.08 -18.76 -44.13
CA ASP A 665 -16.70 -18.50 -44.54
C ASP A 665 -16.40 -16.99 -44.56
N LEU A 666 -15.17 -16.61 -44.89
CA LEU A 666 -14.73 -15.20 -44.93
C LEU A 666 -15.44 -14.35 -46.01
N THR A 667 -16.11 -14.99 -46.98
CA THR A 667 -16.94 -14.29 -47.99
C THR A 667 -18.38 -14.08 -47.51
N GLY A 668 -18.73 -14.60 -46.34
CA GLY A 668 -20.08 -14.54 -45.77
C GLY A 668 -21.00 -15.67 -46.24
N LYS A 669 -20.53 -16.60 -47.08
CA LYS A 669 -21.33 -17.74 -47.56
C LYS A 669 -21.61 -18.70 -46.41
N VAL A 670 -22.89 -19.06 -46.23
CA VAL A 670 -23.32 -20.01 -45.21
C VAL A 670 -22.80 -21.40 -45.57
N CYS A 671 -21.96 -21.95 -44.70
CA CYS A 671 -21.35 -23.27 -44.82
C CYS A 671 -22.16 -24.33 -44.05
N ARG A 672 -22.68 -23.97 -42.86
CA ARG A 672 -23.53 -24.83 -42.02
C ARG A 672 -24.59 -24.00 -41.31
N ARG A 673 -25.75 -24.62 -41.08
CA ARG A 673 -26.83 -24.09 -40.23
C ARG A 673 -27.39 -25.23 -39.39
N GLN A 674 -27.60 -25.00 -38.09
CA GLN A 674 -28.11 -26.02 -37.17
C GLN A 674 -28.85 -25.36 -36.00
N THR A 675 -29.99 -25.90 -35.60
CA THR A 675 -30.65 -25.54 -34.34
C THR A 675 -30.22 -26.51 -33.23
N THR A 676 -30.00 -26.00 -32.03
CA THR A 676 -29.53 -26.78 -30.87
C THR A 676 -30.18 -26.28 -29.59
N GLY A 677 -30.17 -27.11 -28.54
CA GLY A 677 -30.30 -26.62 -27.16
C GLY A 677 -28.95 -26.15 -26.60
N ARG A 678 -28.76 -26.25 -25.29
CA ARG A 678 -27.57 -25.74 -24.56
C ARG A 678 -26.22 -26.28 -25.04
N ARG A 679 -26.18 -27.41 -25.74
CA ARG A 679 -24.94 -28.00 -26.26
C ARG A 679 -25.17 -28.76 -27.56
N ALA A 680 -24.39 -28.46 -28.59
CA ALA A 680 -24.36 -29.23 -29.84
C ALA A 680 -22.93 -29.46 -30.33
N GLN A 681 -22.80 -30.46 -31.19
CA GLN A 681 -21.61 -30.65 -32.02
C GLN A 681 -21.92 -30.17 -33.45
N LEU A 682 -21.14 -29.22 -33.93
CA LEU A 682 -21.24 -28.67 -35.28
C LEU A 682 -20.19 -29.32 -36.20
N ASP A 683 -20.65 -30.05 -37.21
CA ASP A 683 -19.79 -30.82 -38.13
C ASP A 683 -19.06 -29.92 -39.13
N LEU A 684 -17.73 -30.04 -39.17
CA LEU A 684 -16.82 -29.31 -40.04
C LEU A 684 -16.23 -30.18 -41.15
N ARG A 685 -16.59 -31.48 -41.24
CA ARG A 685 -16.11 -32.37 -42.31
C ARG A 685 -16.54 -31.85 -43.68
N GLY A 686 -15.63 -31.95 -44.65
CA GLY A 686 -15.84 -31.46 -46.02
C GLY A 686 -15.71 -29.93 -46.18
N LEU A 687 -15.44 -29.18 -45.11
CA LEU A 687 -15.02 -27.78 -45.21
C LEU A 687 -13.49 -27.70 -45.39
N PRO A 688 -12.97 -26.83 -46.28
CA PRO A 688 -11.53 -26.57 -46.38
C PRO A 688 -10.93 -26.10 -45.05
N ALA A 689 -9.62 -26.32 -44.86
CA ALA A 689 -8.89 -25.69 -43.75
C ALA A 689 -8.96 -24.16 -43.87
N GLY A 690 -9.25 -23.47 -42.77
CA GLY A 690 -9.50 -22.03 -42.82
C GLY A 690 -10.19 -21.46 -41.59
N VAL A 691 -10.47 -20.16 -41.64
CA VAL A 691 -11.18 -19.42 -40.58
C VAL A 691 -12.63 -19.19 -40.98
N TYR A 692 -13.53 -19.48 -40.05
CA TYR A 692 -14.98 -19.33 -40.20
C TYR A 692 -15.55 -18.45 -39.08
N THR A 693 -16.68 -17.81 -39.34
CA THR A 693 -17.46 -17.06 -38.35
C THR A 693 -18.71 -17.85 -38.01
N LEU A 694 -18.88 -18.21 -36.74
CA LEU A 694 -20.09 -18.80 -36.20
C LEU A 694 -20.94 -17.71 -35.57
N THR A 695 -22.16 -17.54 -36.08
CA THR A 695 -23.21 -16.75 -35.42
C THR A 695 -24.11 -17.69 -34.65
N VAL A 696 -24.37 -17.36 -33.38
CA VAL A 696 -25.30 -18.06 -32.50
C VAL A 696 -26.42 -17.10 -32.14
N SER A 697 -27.64 -17.40 -32.60
CA SER A 697 -28.83 -16.61 -32.31
C SER A 697 -29.67 -17.31 -31.26
N THR A 698 -29.97 -16.64 -30.16
CA THR A 698 -30.87 -17.10 -29.11
C THR A 698 -32.01 -16.09 -28.93
N ALA A 699 -33.01 -16.41 -28.11
CA ALA A 699 -34.05 -15.44 -27.75
C ALA A 699 -33.50 -14.23 -26.99
N ALA A 700 -32.33 -14.35 -26.37
CA ALA A 700 -31.66 -13.28 -25.61
C ALA A 700 -30.76 -12.39 -26.48
N GLY A 701 -30.45 -12.78 -27.72
CA GLY A 701 -29.61 -12.00 -28.64
C GLY A 701 -28.74 -12.84 -29.54
N GLN A 702 -27.77 -12.20 -30.21
CA GLN A 702 -26.81 -12.87 -31.08
C GLN A 702 -25.39 -12.76 -30.54
N ALA A 703 -24.61 -13.84 -30.69
CA ALA A 703 -23.18 -13.87 -30.41
C ALA A 703 -22.41 -14.34 -31.64
N HIS A 704 -21.22 -13.77 -31.87
CA HIS A 704 -20.31 -14.20 -32.93
C HIS A 704 -19.05 -14.82 -32.33
N ARG A 705 -18.57 -15.91 -32.92
CA ARG A 705 -17.35 -16.60 -32.52
C ARG A 705 -16.53 -17.04 -33.73
N ARG A 706 -15.21 -16.97 -33.61
CA ARG A 706 -14.28 -17.47 -34.63
C ARG A 706 -14.11 -18.97 -34.48
N VAL A 707 -14.25 -19.73 -35.57
CA VAL A 707 -13.93 -21.17 -35.65
C VAL A 707 -12.74 -21.35 -36.58
N VAL A 708 -11.72 -22.07 -36.15
CA VAL A 708 -10.53 -22.41 -36.94
C VAL A 708 -10.59 -23.89 -37.30
N LYS A 709 -10.74 -24.19 -38.60
CA LYS A 709 -10.70 -25.56 -39.15
C LYS A 709 -9.27 -25.87 -39.60
N GLN A 710 -8.70 -26.94 -39.07
CA GLN A 710 -7.39 -27.47 -39.47
C GLN A 710 -7.53 -28.69 -40.37
#